data_AF-A0A150XJW2-F1
#
_entry.id   AF-A0A150XJW2-F1
#
_cell.length_a   1.000
_cell.length_b   1.000
_cell.length_c   1.000
_cell.angle_alpha   90.00
_cell.angle_beta   90.00
_cell.angle_gamma   90.00
#
_symmetry.space_group_name_H-M   'P 1'
#
loop_
_entity.id
_entity.type
_entity.pdbx_description
1 polymer ?
#
loop_
_entity_poly.entity_id
_entity_poly.type
_entity_poly.pdbx_seq_one_letter_code
_entity_poly.pdbx_strand_id
1 'polypeptide(L)'
;MLNFFKRIFQAVKSFISKITPGEVAWKGANKAIATTAVVIWILGALFMFVLEAGTPIGLTLIVIGLILAFLCSASLILLLLILKKLPKSFLWVLPGAFFLTTIIFGDSLAIKFPLLVIGFSGLAGAGLFSLTKKNRGGLSIYQVVVSSLGSLIGLAGLVWGLIWLFDTGSKPEIEHIDAAQTSPYKAQLIEATNPAEEGAYKVGYLTYGSGNDKQRKEFAEGVTIVTDSVDGSRLLDNWEGFAGKLRTHFWGFDEEALPINGRVWYPEGDGPFPLALIVHGNHGMEDFSDPGYEYLGKLLASQGMIMVSVDENFINSSWKDIFGDGLDEENDARGWLLLEHLKYWRKWNDETDNVFQNKVDLENIAVMGHSRGGEAAAVAGFFNKLQFYPDDAKQKFDFDFNIKSVVAIAPVDGQYKPGEIQTPLENVNYLVLHGANDGDVQSFAGLRQYERVKFTDSIYHFKSAVYIYGANHGQFNTTWGNSDSGQPYGSLLNKKALLPMEDQLEIGRVYISAFLQATLQGKKEYEALFKDHRSGNNWLPTTIYLNQYESSGWKIIADFEEDLDLTTNSSGGKVTSENLTVWREQMVGMKWGNKATQAVYVGWDSLAYEGKTAWVEFSVDDNFTLAEAAALTFELAESKERSYPDKDRDKKKKDEELNENNELNNGNNNSNENNQDTEESEDKEEDDKKAPDPIDFSILLTDTSDNTVQLTLSEYSYLQRQLTVDVLKTPSLQSAKTSEAVYNTFFIYNDMLISKSSEFNLNELFKVRFVFDKSPKGVIIIDKIALN
;
A
#
# COMPACT_ATOMS: atom_id res chain seq x y z
N MET A 1 -56.14 3.18 -24.56
CA MET A 1 -54.71 2.77 -24.64
C MET A 1 -54.52 1.26 -24.88
N LEU A 2 -55.11 0.35 -24.10
CA LEU A 2 -54.85 -1.11 -24.23
C LEU A 2 -55.12 -1.70 -25.64
N ASN A 3 -56.18 -1.27 -26.33
CA ASN A 3 -56.51 -1.76 -27.68
C ASN A 3 -55.58 -1.23 -28.78
N PHE A 4 -54.95 -0.07 -28.56
CA PHE A 4 -53.97 0.51 -29.49
C PHE A 4 -52.66 -0.29 -29.45
N PHE A 5 -52.15 -0.57 -28.24
CA PHE A 5 -50.97 -1.42 -28.06
C PHE A 5 -51.19 -2.85 -28.55
N LYS A 6 -52.41 -3.43 -28.38
CA LYS A 6 -52.74 -4.75 -28.95
C LYS A 6 -52.68 -4.76 -30.48
N ARG A 7 -53.18 -3.70 -31.14
CA ARG A 7 -53.13 -3.56 -32.61
C ARG A 7 -51.70 -3.39 -33.12
N ILE A 8 -50.90 -2.56 -32.46
CA ILE A 8 -49.46 -2.41 -32.78
C ILE A 8 -48.74 -3.74 -32.60
N PHE A 9 -48.96 -4.43 -31.48
CA PHE A 9 -48.32 -5.72 -31.20
C PHE A 9 -48.72 -6.79 -32.23
N GLN A 10 -49.98 -6.83 -32.66
CA GLN A 10 -50.43 -7.72 -33.73
C GLN A 10 -49.83 -7.36 -35.09
N ALA A 11 -49.72 -6.07 -35.41
CA ALA A 11 -49.09 -5.60 -36.65
C ALA A 11 -47.60 -5.95 -36.68
N VAL A 12 -46.87 -5.72 -35.58
CA VAL A 12 -45.47 -6.10 -35.41
C VAL A 12 -45.31 -7.62 -35.50
N LYS A 13 -46.15 -8.39 -34.80
CA LYS A 13 -46.11 -9.86 -34.86
C LYS A 13 -46.38 -10.39 -36.28
N SER A 14 -47.35 -9.78 -36.99
CA SER A 14 -47.66 -10.15 -38.38
C SER A 14 -46.52 -9.79 -39.33
N PHE A 15 -45.94 -8.61 -39.19
CA PHE A 15 -44.79 -8.17 -39.98
C PHE A 15 -43.59 -9.09 -39.75
N ILE A 16 -43.24 -9.35 -38.49
CA ILE A 16 -42.16 -10.29 -38.12
C ILE A 16 -42.44 -11.66 -38.73
N SER A 17 -43.65 -12.20 -38.61
CA SER A 17 -43.98 -13.51 -39.20
C SER A 17 -43.82 -13.59 -40.72
N LYS A 18 -43.97 -12.46 -41.43
CA LYS A 18 -43.78 -12.39 -42.89
C LYS A 18 -42.31 -12.34 -43.30
N ILE A 19 -41.42 -11.88 -42.41
CA ILE A 19 -39.98 -11.74 -42.66
C ILE A 19 -39.15 -12.80 -41.93
N THR A 20 -39.75 -13.62 -41.04
CA THR A 20 -39.07 -14.71 -40.36
C THR A 20 -38.57 -15.72 -41.40
N PRO A 21 -37.26 -15.98 -41.48
CA PRO A 21 -36.72 -16.94 -42.45
C PRO A 21 -37.33 -18.32 -42.25
N GLY A 22 -37.68 -18.99 -43.37
CA GLY A 22 -38.21 -20.35 -43.35
C GLY A 22 -37.17 -21.38 -42.92
N GLU A 23 -37.61 -22.60 -42.64
CA GLU A 23 -36.76 -23.70 -42.15
C GLU A 23 -35.54 -23.98 -43.07
N VAL A 24 -35.72 -23.81 -44.38
CA VAL A 24 -34.65 -23.97 -45.38
C VAL A 24 -33.55 -22.91 -45.20
N ALA A 25 -33.94 -21.65 -44.95
CA ALA A 25 -32.99 -20.56 -44.75
C ALA A 25 -32.17 -20.76 -43.46
N TRP A 26 -32.81 -21.20 -42.37
CA TRP A 26 -32.12 -21.54 -41.12
C TRP A 26 -31.20 -22.76 -41.25
N LYS A 27 -31.63 -23.81 -41.96
CA LYS A 27 -30.77 -24.97 -42.25
C LYS A 27 -29.56 -24.58 -43.11
N GLY A 28 -29.76 -23.68 -44.08
CA GLY A 28 -28.68 -23.11 -44.88
C GLY A 28 -27.69 -22.31 -44.05
N ALA A 29 -28.18 -21.38 -43.22
CA ALA A 29 -27.37 -20.56 -42.33
C ALA A 29 -26.57 -21.41 -41.34
N ASN A 30 -27.19 -22.40 -40.68
CA ASN A 30 -26.50 -23.28 -39.73
C ASN A 30 -25.35 -24.04 -40.39
N LYS A 31 -25.58 -24.61 -41.58
CA LYS A 31 -24.54 -25.32 -42.33
C LYS A 31 -23.43 -24.39 -42.76
N ALA A 32 -23.76 -23.20 -43.26
CA ALA A 32 -22.78 -22.22 -43.70
C ALA A 32 -21.90 -21.75 -42.53
N ILE A 33 -22.51 -21.32 -41.42
CA ILE A 33 -21.79 -20.85 -40.23
C ILE A 33 -20.89 -21.95 -39.67
N ALA A 34 -21.40 -23.18 -39.50
CA ALA A 34 -20.61 -24.29 -38.99
C ALA A 34 -19.44 -24.65 -39.92
N THR A 35 -19.69 -24.71 -41.23
CA THR A 35 -18.64 -25.04 -42.21
C THR A 35 -17.58 -23.94 -42.25
N THR A 36 -17.98 -22.67 -42.29
CA THR A 36 -17.06 -21.53 -42.29
C THR A 36 -16.22 -21.50 -41.01
N ALA A 37 -16.81 -21.71 -39.84
CA ALA A 37 -16.08 -21.75 -38.58
C ALA A 37 -15.05 -22.89 -38.54
N VAL A 38 -15.43 -24.09 -39.01
CA VAL A 38 -14.51 -25.24 -39.10
C VAL A 38 -13.37 -24.97 -40.08
N VAL A 39 -13.66 -24.38 -41.24
CA VAL A 39 -12.62 -24.05 -42.24
C VAL A 39 -11.65 -23.00 -41.70
N ILE A 40 -12.15 -21.92 -41.08
CA ILE A 40 -11.30 -20.88 -40.48
C ILE A 40 -10.42 -21.50 -39.39
N TRP A 41 -11.01 -22.33 -38.51
CA TRP A 41 -10.25 -23.00 -37.46
C TRP A 41 -9.16 -23.91 -38.04
N ILE A 42 -9.49 -24.78 -38.99
CA ILE A 42 -8.51 -25.70 -39.58
C ILE A 42 -7.37 -24.93 -40.24
N LEU A 43 -7.67 -23.90 -41.04
CA LEU A 43 -6.64 -23.12 -41.73
C LEU A 43 -5.75 -22.33 -40.75
N GLY A 44 -6.36 -21.63 -39.78
CA GLY A 44 -5.62 -20.86 -38.79
C GLY A 44 -4.79 -21.75 -37.85
N ALA A 45 -5.37 -22.85 -37.39
CA ALA A 45 -4.71 -23.79 -36.49
C ALA A 45 -3.62 -24.63 -37.20
N LEU A 46 -3.77 -24.92 -38.51
CA LEU A 46 -2.69 -25.50 -39.32
C LEU A 46 -1.50 -24.55 -39.43
N PHE A 47 -1.76 -23.26 -39.68
CA PHE A 47 -0.70 -22.27 -39.75
C PHE A 47 0.04 -22.12 -38.41
N MET A 48 -0.73 -21.91 -37.33
CA MET A 48 -0.18 -21.66 -36.00
C MET A 48 0.50 -22.88 -35.37
N PHE A 49 -0.17 -24.04 -35.37
CA PHE A 49 0.30 -25.19 -34.58
C PHE A 49 1.13 -26.20 -35.38
N VAL A 50 1.11 -26.15 -36.71
CA VAL A 50 1.84 -27.11 -37.55
C VAL A 50 2.92 -26.42 -38.36
N LEU A 51 2.59 -25.34 -39.10
CA LEU A 51 3.54 -24.68 -40.00
C LEU A 51 4.55 -23.81 -39.25
N GLU A 52 4.12 -22.95 -38.32
CA GLU A 52 5.03 -22.12 -37.52
C GLU A 52 5.81 -22.95 -36.48
N ALA A 53 5.12 -23.88 -35.79
CA ALA A 53 5.74 -24.67 -34.73
C ALA A 53 6.66 -25.81 -35.26
N GLY A 54 6.55 -26.20 -36.53
CA GLY A 54 7.42 -27.19 -37.17
C GLY A 54 7.26 -28.63 -36.66
N THR A 55 6.16 -28.97 -35.98
CA THR A 55 5.92 -30.28 -35.34
C THR A 55 4.57 -30.91 -35.73
N PRO A 56 4.52 -32.23 -36.00
CA PRO A 56 3.26 -32.92 -36.33
C PRO A 56 2.31 -33.07 -35.13
N ILE A 57 2.77 -32.81 -33.90
CA ILE A 57 1.93 -32.83 -32.69
C ILE A 57 0.81 -31.77 -32.78
N GLY A 58 1.01 -30.67 -33.52
CA GLY A 58 0.00 -29.64 -33.74
C GLY A 58 -1.28 -30.14 -34.40
N LEU A 59 -1.23 -31.26 -35.14
CA LEU A 59 -2.42 -31.90 -35.72
C LEU A 59 -3.40 -32.38 -34.63
N THR A 60 -2.88 -32.80 -33.48
CA THR A 60 -3.70 -33.22 -32.33
C THR A 60 -4.48 -32.05 -31.75
N LEU A 61 -3.86 -30.87 -31.65
CA LEU A 61 -4.49 -29.65 -31.11
C LEU A 61 -5.64 -29.15 -31.98
N ILE A 62 -5.53 -29.30 -33.31
CA ILE A 62 -6.61 -28.97 -34.25
C ILE A 62 -7.87 -29.80 -33.94
N VAL A 63 -7.71 -31.11 -33.73
CA VAL A 63 -8.82 -32.03 -33.44
C VAL A 63 -9.40 -31.76 -32.05
N ILE A 64 -8.54 -31.53 -31.04
CA ILE A 64 -8.98 -31.18 -29.68
C ILE A 64 -9.83 -29.91 -29.68
N GLY A 65 -9.43 -28.87 -30.42
CA GLY A 65 -10.20 -27.62 -30.50
C GLY A 65 -11.63 -27.83 -31.03
N LEU A 66 -11.80 -28.68 -32.04
CA LEU A 66 -13.12 -29.03 -32.57
C LEU A 66 -13.98 -29.82 -31.56
N ILE A 67 -13.36 -30.74 -30.81
CA ILE A 67 -14.02 -31.50 -29.74
C ILE A 67 -14.48 -30.55 -28.63
N LEU A 68 -13.60 -29.64 -28.19
CA LEU A 68 -13.92 -28.64 -27.16
C LEU A 68 -15.06 -27.72 -27.61
N ALA A 69 -15.06 -27.24 -28.86
CA ALA A 69 -16.14 -26.41 -29.40
C ALA A 69 -17.49 -27.15 -29.42
N PHE A 70 -17.49 -28.44 -29.78
CA PHE A 70 -18.68 -29.29 -29.72
C PHE A 70 -19.17 -29.48 -28.28
N LEU A 71 -18.26 -29.78 -27.34
CA LEU A 71 -18.59 -29.96 -25.92
C LEU A 71 -19.14 -28.67 -25.29
N CYS A 72 -18.59 -27.50 -25.65
CA CYS A 72 -19.11 -26.20 -25.22
C CYS A 72 -20.55 -25.98 -25.75
N SER A 73 -20.77 -26.26 -27.03
CA SER A 73 -22.09 -26.14 -27.65
C SER A 73 -23.11 -27.10 -27.04
N ALA A 74 -22.72 -28.36 -26.80
CA ALA A 74 -23.55 -29.36 -26.15
C ALA A 74 -23.88 -28.96 -24.70
N SER A 75 -22.90 -28.43 -23.96
CA SER A 75 -23.08 -27.93 -22.60
C SER A 75 -24.05 -26.75 -22.55
N LEU A 76 -23.95 -25.80 -23.49
CA LEU A 76 -24.87 -24.66 -23.60
C LEU A 76 -26.31 -25.13 -23.92
N ILE A 77 -26.46 -26.08 -24.83
CA ILE A 77 -27.78 -26.66 -25.15
C ILE A 77 -28.34 -27.37 -23.93
N LEU A 78 -27.53 -28.16 -23.22
CA LEU A 78 -27.94 -28.83 -21.99
C LEU A 78 -28.40 -27.83 -20.92
N LEU A 79 -27.65 -26.74 -20.73
CA LEU A 79 -28.02 -25.63 -19.85
C LEU A 79 -29.36 -25.02 -20.26
N LEU A 80 -29.56 -24.70 -21.54
CA LEU A 80 -30.82 -24.15 -22.04
C LEU A 80 -32.00 -25.13 -21.87
N LEU A 81 -31.76 -26.44 -22.01
CA LEU A 81 -32.77 -27.47 -21.77
C LEU A 81 -33.12 -27.59 -20.28
N ILE A 82 -32.13 -27.46 -19.38
CA ILE A 82 -32.35 -27.41 -17.93
C ILE A 82 -33.12 -26.15 -17.56
N LEU A 83 -32.73 -24.98 -18.07
CA LEU A 83 -33.41 -23.71 -17.83
C LEU A 83 -34.87 -23.74 -18.33
N LYS A 84 -35.15 -24.40 -19.46
CA LYS A 84 -36.53 -24.61 -19.95
C LYS A 84 -37.43 -25.40 -18.98
N LYS A 85 -36.87 -26.19 -18.07
CA LYS A 85 -37.63 -26.91 -17.03
C LYS A 85 -37.98 -26.03 -15.82
N LEU A 86 -37.36 -24.87 -15.67
CA LEU A 86 -37.63 -23.96 -14.57
C LEU A 86 -38.85 -23.07 -14.84
N PRO A 87 -39.63 -22.70 -13.82
CA PRO A 87 -40.78 -21.82 -13.98
C PRO A 87 -40.33 -20.44 -14.49
N LYS A 88 -41.06 -19.89 -15.47
CA LYS A 88 -40.72 -18.60 -16.10
C LYS A 88 -40.60 -17.47 -15.08
N SER A 89 -41.45 -17.46 -14.05
CA SER A 89 -41.39 -16.46 -12.97
C SER A 89 -40.06 -16.49 -12.20
N PHE A 90 -39.48 -17.68 -11.99
CA PHE A 90 -38.19 -17.83 -11.33
C PHE A 90 -37.04 -17.34 -12.22
N LEU A 91 -37.08 -17.66 -13.53
CA LEU A 91 -36.10 -17.19 -14.51
C LEU A 91 -36.09 -15.66 -14.67
N TRP A 92 -37.19 -14.97 -14.38
CA TRP A 92 -37.23 -13.50 -14.38
C TRP A 92 -36.58 -12.86 -13.17
N VAL A 93 -36.58 -13.54 -12.01
CA VAL A 93 -36.03 -12.98 -10.76
C VAL A 93 -34.52 -13.13 -10.71
N LEU A 94 -33.96 -14.24 -11.22
CA LEU A 94 -32.53 -14.54 -11.11
C LEU A 94 -31.62 -13.45 -11.70
N PRO A 95 -31.83 -12.95 -12.93
CA PRO A 95 -30.96 -11.92 -13.49
C PRO A 95 -31.06 -10.60 -12.72
N GLY A 96 -32.25 -10.23 -12.25
CA GLY A 96 -32.46 -9.02 -11.46
C GLY A 96 -31.81 -9.10 -10.07
N ALA A 97 -31.98 -10.23 -9.37
CA ALA A 97 -31.34 -10.47 -8.08
C ALA A 97 -29.81 -10.48 -8.21
N PHE A 98 -29.29 -11.14 -9.25
CA PHE A 98 -27.88 -11.16 -9.55
C PHE A 98 -27.35 -9.75 -9.86
N PHE A 99 -28.03 -8.99 -10.72
CA PHE A 99 -27.65 -7.62 -11.06
C PHE A 99 -27.62 -6.70 -9.83
N LEU A 100 -28.68 -6.69 -9.02
CA LEU A 100 -28.79 -5.84 -7.83
C LEU A 100 -27.72 -6.15 -6.78
N THR A 101 -27.41 -7.43 -6.58
CA THR A 101 -26.38 -7.84 -5.61
C THR A 101 -24.97 -7.60 -6.14
N THR A 102 -24.74 -7.76 -7.44
CA THR A 102 -23.45 -7.45 -8.07
C THR A 102 -23.14 -5.95 -8.02
N ILE A 103 -24.13 -5.08 -8.25
CA ILE A 103 -23.95 -3.61 -8.12
C ILE A 103 -23.46 -3.21 -6.72
N ILE A 104 -23.91 -3.91 -5.68
CA ILE A 104 -23.61 -3.55 -4.29
C ILE A 104 -22.22 -4.06 -3.85
N PHE A 105 -21.80 -5.24 -4.32
CA PHE A 105 -20.57 -5.92 -3.85
C PHE A 105 -19.42 -5.95 -4.87
N GLY A 106 -19.64 -5.45 -6.09
CA GLY A 106 -18.62 -5.32 -7.12
C GLY A 106 -17.93 -6.63 -7.52
N ASP A 107 -16.84 -6.52 -8.28
CA ASP A 107 -16.17 -7.64 -8.94
C ASP A 107 -15.51 -8.66 -8.00
N SER A 108 -15.04 -8.23 -6.83
CA SER A 108 -14.31 -9.10 -5.88
C SER A 108 -15.19 -10.22 -5.28
N LEU A 109 -16.51 -10.01 -5.22
CA LEU A 109 -17.49 -10.97 -4.69
C LEU A 109 -18.61 -11.31 -5.69
N ALA A 110 -18.54 -10.76 -6.91
CA ALA A 110 -19.63 -10.62 -7.89
C ALA A 110 -20.42 -11.89 -8.19
N ILE A 111 -19.83 -13.07 -8.06
CA ILE A 111 -20.54 -14.33 -8.38
C ILE A 111 -20.84 -15.13 -7.12
N LYS A 112 -19.87 -15.25 -6.20
CA LYS A 112 -20.00 -16.13 -5.02
C LYS A 112 -21.08 -15.62 -4.07
N PHE A 113 -21.07 -14.32 -3.75
CA PHE A 113 -22.00 -13.76 -2.78
C PHE A 113 -23.45 -13.73 -3.31
N PRO A 114 -23.71 -13.26 -4.55
CA PRO A 114 -25.04 -13.35 -5.15
C PRO A 114 -25.59 -14.77 -5.21
N LEU A 115 -24.76 -15.76 -5.56
CA LEU A 115 -25.18 -17.15 -5.61
C LEU A 115 -25.54 -17.70 -4.22
N LEU A 116 -24.78 -17.36 -3.17
CA LEU A 116 -25.10 -17.76 -1.80
C LEU A 116 -26.41 -17.12 -1.33
N VAL A 117 -26.61 -15.82 -1.58
CA VAL A 117 -27.85 -15.11 -1.22
C VAL A 117 -29.04 -15.70 -1.97
N ILE A 118 -28.94 -15.89 -3.29
CA ILE A 118 -29.99 -16.48 -4.13
C ILE A 118 -30.27 -17.93 -3.70
N GLY A 119 -29.22 -18.70 -3.42
CA GLY A 119 -29.32 -20.10 -3.00
C GLY A 119 -30.03 -20.25 -1.66
N PHE A 120 -29.54 -19.56 -0.62
CA PHE A 120 -30.13 -19.66 0.72
C PHE A 120 -31.52 -19.05 0.80
N SER A 121 -31.76 -17.88 0.17
CA SER A 121 -33.10 -17.28 0.11
C SER A 121 -34.07 -18.13 -0.70
N GLY A 122 -33.60 -18.75 -1.79
CA GLY A 122 -34.38 -19.69 -2.60
C GLY A 122 -34.79 -20.94 -1.82
N LEU A 123 -33.85 -21.55 -1.09
CA LEU A 123 -34.10 -22.71 -0.23
C LEU A 123 -35.07 -22.38 0.92
N ALA A 124 -34.86 -21.26 1.61
CA ALA A 124 -35.72 -20.79 2.68
C ALA A 124 -37.15 -20.52 2.16
N GLY A 125 -37.26 -19.76 1.07
CA GLY A 125 -38.54 -19.42 0.46
C GLY A 125 -39.30 -20.66 -0.04
N ALA A 126 -38.63 -21.55 -0.77
CA ALA A 126 -39.23 -22.78 -1.27
C ALA A 126 -39.70 -23.70 -0.15
N GLY A 127 -38.86 -23.89 0.88
CA GLY A 127 -39.17 -24.74 2.02
C GLY A 127 -40.33 -24.18 2.86
N LEU A 128 -40.24 -22.92 3.27
CA LEU A 128 -41.24 -22.28 4.13
C LEU A 128 -42.60 -22.19 3.45
N PHE A 129 -42.62 -21.82 2.17
CA PHE A 129 -43.87 -21.68 1.40
C PHE A 129 -44.55 -23.04 1.20
N SER A 130 -43.77 -24.11 1.00
CA SER A 130 -44.29 -25.49 0.87
C SER A 130 -44.87 -26.00 2.19
N LEU A 131 -44.32 -25.59 3.33
CA LEU A 131 -44.78 -26.01 4.66
C LEU A 131 -45.98 -25.21 5.21
N THR A 132 -46.45 -24.19 4.51
CA THR A 132 -47.65 -23.42 4.92
C THR A 132 -48.89 -24.32 5.04
N LYS A 133 -49.82 -23.96 5.94
CA LYS A 133 -51.06 -24.74 6.19
C LYS A 133 -51.85 -25.04 4.90
N LYS A 134 -51.82 -24.13 3.93
CA LYS A 134 -52.49 -24.26 2.63
C LYS A 134 -51.83 -25.30 1.71
N ASN A 135 -50.51 -25.39 1.73
CA ASN A 135 -49.73 -26.18 0.76
C ASN A 135 -49.26 -27.54 1.32
N ARG A 136 -49.11 -27.65 2.65
CA ARG A 136 -48.59 -28.85 3.32
C ARG A 136 -49.46 -30.08 3.17
N GLY A 137 -50.79 -29.91 3.06
CA GLY A 137 -51.74 -31.02 2.99
C GLY A 137 -51.61 -31.91 1.74
N GLY A 138 -50.90 -31.46 0.70
CA GLY A 138 -50.67 -32.21 -0.54
C GLY A 138 -49.26 -32.80 -0.70
N LEU A 139 -48.39 -32.68 0.31
CA LEU A 139 -47.00 -33.13 0.22
C LEU A 139 -46.82 -34.57 0.74
N SER A 140 -45.95 -35.33 0.08
CA SER A 140 -45.46 -36.61 0.61
C SER A 140 -44.55 -36.39 1.82
N ILE A 141 -44.36 -37.42 2.65
CA ILE A 141 -43.46 -37.33 3.81
C ILE A 141 -42.02 -36.92 3.41
N TYR A 142 -41.52 -37.42 2.28
CA TYR A 142 -40.21 -37.04 1.75
C TYR A 142 -40.16 -35.57 1.35
N GLN A 143 -41.22 -35.05 0.73
CA GLN A 143 -41.31 -33.63 0.37
C GLN A 143 -41.41 -32.72 1.59
N VAL A 144 -42.09 -33.16 2.66
CA VAL A 144 -42.11 -32.44 3.94
C VAL A 144 -40.70 -32.40 4.54
N VAL A 145 -39.98 -33.54 4.56
CA VAL A 145 -38.60 -33.62 5.06
C VAL A 145 -37.67 -32.71 4.25
N VAL A 146 -37.68 -32.81 2.92
CA VAL A 146 -36.87 -31.96 2.03
C VAL A 146 -37.21 -30.48 2.21
N SER A 147 -38.50 -30.12 2.31
CA SER A 147 -38.91 -28.72 2.53
C SER A 147 -38.47 -28.20 3.91
N SER A 148 -38.46 -29.07 4.92
CA SER A 148 -38.02 -28.71 6.27
C SER A 148 -36.50 -28.52 6.32
N LEU A 149 -35.75 -29.42 5.69
CA LEU A 149 -34.30 -29.30 5.54
C LEU A 149 -33.93 -28.07 4.70
N GLY A 150 -34.60 -27.83 3.58
CA GLY A 150 -34.39 -26.64 2.76
C GLY A 150 -34.69 -25.34 3.52
N SER A 151 -35.77 -25.31 4.31
CA SER A 151 -36.07 -24.16 5.19
C SER A 151 -34.97 -23.94 6.21
N LEU A 152 -34.52 -25.01 6.88
CA LEU A 152 -33.50 -24.96 7.91
C LEU A 152 -32.16 -24.49 7.34
N ILE A 153 -31.69 -25.11 6.26
CA ILE A 153 -30.42 -24.76 5.59
C ILE A 153 -30.49 -23.34 5.04
N GLY A 154 -31.60 -22.96 4.39
CA GLY A 154 -31.78 -21.62 3.85
C GLY A 154 -31.76 -20.55 4.95
N LEU A 155 -32.52 -20.74 6.02
CA LEU A 155 -32.54 -19.80 7.15
C LEU A 155 -31.19 -19.76 7.88
N ALA A 156 -30.59 -20.91 8.16
CA ALA A 156 -29.28 -20.99 8.81
C ALA A 156 -28.19 -20.31 7.96
N GLY A 157 -28.20 -20.49 6.65
CA GLY A 157 -27.27 -19.84 5.73
C GLY A 157 -27.44 -18.31 5.68
N LEU A 158 -28.69 -17.81 5.70
CA LEU A 158 -28.95 -16.37 5.78
C LEU A 158 -28.52 -15.78 7.13
N VAL A 159 -28.80 -16.46 8.24
CA VAL A 159 -28.36 -16.04 9.58
C VAL A 159 -26.83 -16.06 9.68
N TRP A 160 -26.19 -17.12 9.18
CA TRP A 160 -24.73 -17.20 9.10
C TRP A 160 -24.15 -16.08 8.26
N GLY A 161 -24.73 -15.76 7.10
CA GLY A 161 -24.30 -14.65 6.26
C GLY A 161 -24.42 -13.30 6.96
N LEU A 162 -25.49 -13.08 7.73
CA LEU A 162 -25.65 -11.88 8.56
C LEU A 162 -24.61 -11.81 9.68
N ILE A 163 -24.40 -12.92 10.41
CA ILE A 163 -23.36 -12.99 11.46
C ILE A 163 -21.99 -12.71 10.84
N TRP A 164 -21.68 -13.33 9.71
CA TRP A 164 -20.45 -13.09 8.98
C TRP A 164 -20.32 -11.64 8.55
N LEU A 165 -21.36 -10.97 8.05
CA LEU A 165 -21.29 -9.54 7.70
C LEU A 165 -20.96 -8.63 8.89
N PHE A 166 -21.50 -8.92 10.08
CA PHE A 166 -21.24 -8.13 11.30
C PHE A 166 -19.99 -8.57 12.08
N ASP A 167 -19.38 -9.69 11.71
CA ASP A 167 -18.12 -10.15 12.30
C ASP A 167 -16.97 -9.18 11.96
N THR A 168 -16.15 -8.87 12.96
CA THR A 168 -15.03 -7.92 12.84
C THR A 168 -13.72 -8.58 12.47
N GLY A 169 -13.72 -9.90 12.24
CA GLY A 169 -12.56 -10.70 11.89
C GLY A 169 -11.82 -11.28 13.10
N SER A 170 -10.53 -11.53 12.91
CA SER A 170 -9.68 -12.28 13.84
C SER A 170 -8.31 -11.62 14.01
N LYS A 171 -7.72 -11.82 15.19
CA LYS A 171 -6.29 -11.58 15.38
C LYS A 171 -5.47 -12.55 14.51
N PRO A 172 -4.21 -12.23 14.17
CA PRO A 172 -3.33 -13.17 13.48
C PRO A 172 -3.23 -14.50 14.24
N GLU A 173 -3.17 -15.62 13.51
CA GLU A 173 -3.04 -16.95 14.13
C GLU A 173 -1.69 -17.12 14.85
N ILE A 174 -0.64 -16.52 14.28
CA ILE A 174 0.72 -16.51 14.82
C ILE A 174 1.09 -15.05 15.08
N GLU A 175 1.32 -14.68 16.33
CA GLU A 175 1.80 -13.34 16.69
C GLU A 175 3.27 -13.19 16.29
N HIS A 176 3.60 -12.07 15.65
CA HIS A 176 4.97 -11.74 15.29
C HIS A 176 5.81 -11.51 16.55
N ILE A 177 7.07 -11.95 16.51
CA ILE A 177 8.06 -11.60 17.53
C ILE A 177 8.57 -10.19 17.23
N ASP A 178 8.57 -9.32 18.22
CA ASP A 178 9.24 -8.02 18.16
C ASP A 178 10.76 -8.19 18.29
N ALA A 179 11.46 -8.13 17.16
CA ALA A 179 12.90 -8.32 17.07
C ALA A 179 13.69 -7.23 17.83
N ALA A 180 13.17 -6.00 17.86
CA ALA A 180 13.85 -4.87 18.48
C ALA A 180 13.78 -4.95 20.01
N GLN A 181 12.66 -5.40 20.57
CA GLN A 181 12.47 -5.53 22.03
C GLN A 181 13.17 -6.75 22.63
N THR A 182 13.40 -7.79 21.83
CA THR A 182 14.11 -9.01 22.23
C THR A 182 15.63 -8.87 22.25
N SER A 183 16.18 -7.82 21.64
CA SER A 183 17.62 -7.53 21.67
C SER A 183 18.13 -7.16 23.07
N PRO A 184 19.39 -7.53 23.41
CA PRO A 184 20.07 -7.08 24.63
C PRO A 184 20.30 -5.57 24.68
N TYR A 185 20.41 -4.91 23.52
CA TYR A 185 20.63 -3.46 23.45
C TYR A 185 19.41 -2.71 23.98
N LYS A 186 19.67 -1.65 24.75
CA LYS A 186 18.65 -0.71 25.22
C LYS A 186 19.06 0.68 24.79
N ALA A 187 18.34 1.22 23.82
CA ALA A 187 18.52 2.59 23.37
C ALA A 187 18.36 3.54 24.56
N GLN A 188 19.21 4.57 24.63
CA GLN A 188 19.06 5.62 25.62
C GLN A 188 17.71 6.32 25.40
N LEU A 189 16.93 6.43 26.47
CA LEU A 189 15.66 7.15 26.43
C LEU A 189 15.92 8.64 26.23
N ILE A 190 15.06 9.29 25.45
CA ILE A 190 15.18 10.71 25.20
C ILE A 190 14.90 11.48 26.49
N GLU A 191 15.85 12.30 26.93
CA GLU A 191 15.75 13.14 28.13
C GLU A 191 15.02 14.46 27.82
N ALA A 192 13.81 14.36 27.26
CA ALA A 192 12.95 15.48 26.92
C ALA A 192 11.52 15.26 27.43
N THR A 193 10.71 16.31 27.42
CA THR A 193 9.26 16.18 27.64
C THR A 193 8.64 15.32 26.54
N ASN A 194 7.67 14.48 26.88
CA ASN A 194 6.94 13.68 25.90
C ASN A 194 6.31 14.63 24.85
N PRO A 195 6.62 14.49 23.56
CA PRO A 195 6.10 15.37 22.51
C PRO A 195 4.58 15.24 22.30
N ALA A 196 3.93 14.22 22.88
CA ALA A 196 2.47 14.12 22.90
C ALA A 196 1.80 14.88 24.07
N GLU A 197 2.56 15.43 25.00
CA GLU A 197 2.02 16.25 26.08
C GLU A 197 1.70 17.67 25.61
N GLU A 198 0.63 18.24 26.16
CA GLU A 198 0.26 19.64 25.93
C GLU A 198 1.38 20.58 26.38
N GLY A 199 1.67 21.59 25.56
CA GLY A 199 2.66 22.62 25.85
C GLY A 199 2.13 23.74 26.73
N ALA A 200 2.95 24.78 26.91
CA ALA A 200 2.68 25.87 27.84
C ALA A 200 1.69 26.94 27.32
N TYR A 201 1.40 26.96 26.02
CA TYR A 201 0.55 27.99 25.42
C TYR A 201 -0.93 27.65 25.54
N LYS A 202 -1.74 28.65 25.86
CA LYS A 202 -3.19 28.55 25.72
C LYS A 202 -3.55 28.51 24.24
N VAL A 203 -4.44 27.61 23.85
CA VAL A 203 -4.83 27.39 22.45
C VAL A 203 -6.02 28.26 22.07
N GLY A 204 -5.84 29.11 21.07
CA GLY A 204 -6.91 29.78 20.34
C GLY A 204 -7.43 28.93 19.18
N TYR A 205 -8.68 29.14 18.78
CA TYR A 205 -9.31 28.49 17.63
C TYR A 205 -10.07 29.52 16.78
N LEU A 206 -9.94 29.42 15.46
CA LEU A 206 -10.76 30.17 14.51
C LEU A 206 -10.87 29.43 13.18
N THR A 207 -11.75 29.91 12.30
CA THR A 207 -11.84 29.49 10.91
C THR A 207 -11.65 30.66 9.96
N TYR A 208 -11.04 30.39 8.82
CA TYR A 208 -11.06 31.27 7.66
C TYR A 208 -11.71 30.55 6.48
N GLY A 209 -12.32 31.29 5.56
CA GLY A 209 -13.08 30.70 4.47
C GLY A 209 -13.93 31.68 3.67
N SER A 210 -14.68 31.15 2.70
CA SER A 210 -15.42 31.96 1.71
C SER A 210 -16.54 32.84 2.28
N GLY A 211 -17.02 32.56 3.50
CA GLY A 211 -18.16 33.23 4.11
C GLY A 211 -19.52 32.86 3.49
N ASN A 212 -19.54 31.99 2.48
CA ASN A 212 -20.74 31.64 1.72
C ASN A 212 -20.90 30.10 1.51
N ASP A 213 -20.18 29.28 2.28
CA ASP A 213 -20.27 27.82 2.19
C ASP A 213 -21.71 27.33 2.44
N LYS A 214 -22.26 26.54 1.52
CA LYS A 214 -23.64 26.05 1.60
C LYS A 214 -23.85 24.93 2.60
N GLN A 215 -22.80 24.17 2.89
CA GLN A 215 -22.87 22.92 3.63
C GLN A 215 -22.40 23.09 5.08
N ARG A 216 -21.53 24.07 5.33
CA ARG A 216 -20.82 24.22 6.60
C ARG A 216 -20.90 25.64 7.12
N LYS A 217 -21.48 25.79 8.31
CA LYS A 217 -21.74 27.08 8.94
C LYS A 217 -20.44 27.78 9.37
N GLU A 218 -19.44 27.00 9.75
CA GLU A 218 -18.12 27.46 10.18
C GLU A 218 -17.32 28.16 9.08
N PHE A 219 -17.61 27.88 7.81
CA PHE A 219 -17.03 28.56 6.64
C PHE A 219 -18.03 29.53 5.98
N ALA A 220 -19.17 29.75 6.61
CA ALA A 220 -20.20 30.71 6.22
C ALA A 220 -20.37 31.79 7.30
N GLU A 221 -21.51 31.81 8.00
CA GLU A 221 -21.80 32.80 9.06
C GLU A 221 -20.84 32.75 10.25
N GLY A 222 -20.18 31.61 10.47
CA GLY A 222 -19.24 31.39 11.57
C GLY A 222 -17.77 31.72 11.24
N VAL A 223 -17.47 32.17 10.02
CA VAL A 223 -16.10 32.45 9.59
C VAL A 223 -15.53 33.66 10.33
N THR A 224 -14.28 33.57 10.79
CA THR A 224 -13.61 34.70 11.47
C THR A 224 -12.88 35.60 10.48
N ILE A 225 -12.21 35.00 9.48
CA ILE A 225 -11.50 35.72 8.42
C ILE A 225 -12.07 35.29 7.06
N VAL A 226 -12.61 36.23 6.30
CA VAL A 226 -13.14 35.93 4.96
C VAL A 226 -11.99 35.92 3.95
N THR A 227 -11.97 34.91 3.08
CA THR A 227 -11.03 34.76 1.95
C THR A 227 -11.76 34.88 0.62
N ASP A 228 -11.05 35.37 -0.40
CA ASP A 228 -11.50 35.28 -1.79
C ASP A 228 -11.24 33.86 -2.32
N SER A 229 -11.95 33.48 -3.38
CA SER A 229 -11.74 32.20 -4.07
C SER A 229 -10.54 32.25 -5.02
N VAL A 230 -10.06 31.07 -5.40
CA VAL A 230 -9.01 30.89 -6.41
C VAL A 230 -9.52 30.08 -7.59
N ASP A 231 -9.03 30.41 -8.78
CA ASP A 231 -9.34 29.71 -10.03
C ASP A 231 -8.40 28.51 -10.20
N GLY A 232 -8.96 27.30 -10.03
CA GLY A 232 -8.27 26.03 -10.17
C GLY A 232 -8.59 25.32 -11.49
N SER A 233 -9.25 25.97 -12.45
CA SER A 233 -9.75 25.32 -13.68
C SER A 233 -8.65 24.77 -14.61
N ARG A 234 -7.38 25.08 -14.33
CA ARG A 234 -6.21 24.56 -15.08
C ARG A 234 -5.57 23.33 -14.45
N LEU A 235 -5.96 23.00 -13.22
CA LEU A 235 -5.43 21.86 -12.47
C LEU A 235 -6.53 20.82 -12.18
N LEU A 236 -7.78 21.08 -12.57
CA LEU A 236 -8.89 20.19 -12.28
C LEU A 236 -9.63 19.87 -13.58
N ASP A 237 -9.60 18.60 -13.95
CA ASP A 237 -10.32 18.11 -15.11
C ASP A 237 -11.67 17.47 -14.71
N ASN A 238 -12.53 17.26 -15.71
CA ASN A 238 -13.83 16.59 -15.61
C ASN A 238 -14.92 17.28 -14.74
N TRP A 239 -14.75 18.54 -14.34
CA TRP A 239 -15.76 19.27 -13.56
C TRP A 239 -16.95 19.79 -14.42
N GLU A 240 -16.83 19.91 -15.74
CA GLU A 240 -17.92 20.39 -16.61
C GLU A 240 -19.08 19.37 -16.81
N GLY A 241 -18.83 18.08 -16.51
CA GLY A 241 -19.72 16.96 -16.76
C GLY A 241 -21.00 16.94 -15.91
N PHE A 242 -21.85 15.91 -16.09
CA PHE A 242 -23.06 15.76 -15.27
C PHE A 242 -22.72 15.57 -13.78
N ALA A 243 -21.69 14.77 -13.47
CA ALA A 243 -21.19 14.59 -12.11
C ALA A 243 -20.70 15.91 -11.51
N GLY A 244 -19.89 16.68 -12.26
CA GLY A 244 -19.43 17.99 -11.82
C GLY A 244 -20.54 19.03 -11.64
N LYS A 245 -21.59 19.05 -12.49
CA LYS A 245 -22.79 19.88 -12.23
C LYS A 245 -23.51 19.54 -10.92
N LEU A 246 -23.57 18.26 -10.57
CA LEU A 246 -24.12 17.84 -9.27
C LEU A 246 -23.21 18.25 -8.10
N ARG A 247 -21.89 18.24 -8.32
CA ARG A 247 -20.88 18.75 -7.37
C ARG A 247 -21.03 20.26 -7.17
N THR A 248 -21.12 21.05 -8.24
CA THR A 248 -21.38 22.49 -8.20
C THR A 248 -22.72 22.82 -7.54
N HIS A 249 -23.76 22.02 -7.79
CA HIS A 249 -25.04 22.21 -7.09
C HIS A 249 -24.91 22.03 -5.57
N PHE A 250 -24.17 20.99 -5.15
CA PHE A 250 -23.93 20.69 -3.75
C PHE A 250 -23.11 21.80 -3.08
N TRP A 251 -21.93 22.13 -3.61
CA TRP A 251 -21.04 23.10 -2.98
C TRP A 251 -21.46 24.55 -3.16
N GLY A 252 -22.04 24.88 -4.32
CA GLY A 252 -22.41 26.25 -4.68
C GLY A 252 -21.34 27.04 -5.42
N PHE A 253 -20.21 26.41 -5.74
CA PHE A 253 -19.12 26.91 -6.57
C PHE A 253 -18.60 25.78 -7.47
N ASP A 254 -17.80 26.14 -8.46
CA ASP A 254 -17.14 25.25 -9.42
C ASP A 254 -15.62 25.47 -9.39
N GLU A 255 -14.89 24.85 -10.33
CA GLU A 255 -13.43 24.86 -10.42
C GLU A 255 -12.83 26.26 -10.61
N GLU A 256 -13.60 27.24 -11.10
CA GLU A 256 -13.15 28.63 -11.27
C GLU A 256 -13.16 29.43 -9.95
N ALA A 257 -13.80 28.91 -8.90
CA ALA A 257 -14.03 29.62 -7.64
C ALA A 257 -13.84 28.73 -6.41
N LEU A 258 -12.73 27.99 -6.36
CA LEU A 258 -12.38 27.13 -5.23
C LEU A 258 -12.17 27.96 -3.94
N PRO A 259 -12.76 27.58 -2.81
CA PRO A 259 -12.65 28.33 -1.56
C PRO A 259 -11.33 28.05 -0.85
N ILE A 260 -10.75 29.09 -0.25
CA ILE A 260 -9.60 28.98 0.65
C ILE A 260 -10.13 28.82 2.08
N ASN A 261 -10.54 27.60 2.43
CA ASN A 261 -11.13 27.26 3.74
C ASN A 261 -10.12 26.55 4.65
N GLY A 262 -10.09 26.91 5.94
CA GLY A 262 -9.25 26.20 6.91
C GLY A 262 -9.65 26.42 8.36
N ARG A 263 -9.40 25.40 9.18
CA ARG A 263 -9.53 25.45 10.63
C ARG A 263 -8.18 25.69 11.25
N VAL A 264 -8.09 26.65 12.16
CA VAL A 264 -6.82 27.09 12.74
C VAL A 264 -6.85 26.88 14.24
N TRP A 265 -5.83 26.20 14.75
CA TRP A 265 -5.45 26.20 16.16
C TRP A 265 -4.12 26.94 16.28
N TYR A 266 -4.06 27.92 17.17
CA TYR A 266 -2.89 28.78 17.28
C TYR A 266 -2.54 29.10 18.74
N PRO A 267 -1.27 29.38 19.06
CA PRO A 267 -0.88 29.76 20.41
C PRO A 267 -1.34 31.19 20.73
N GLU A 268 -1.97 31.39 21.89
CA GLU A 268 -2.19 32.73 22.44
C GLU A 268 -0.85 33.29 22.95
N GLY A 269 -0.25 34.20 22.19
CA GLY A 269 1.00 34.87 22.54
C GLY A 269 1.45 35.87 21.48
N ASP A 270 2.63 36.47 21.68
CA ASP A 270 3.16 37.50 20.78
C ASP A 270 3.83 36.93 19.52
N GLY A 271 4.22 35.66 19.52
CA GLY A 271 4.91 35.02 18.38
C GLY A 271 6.33 35.56 18.15
N PRO A 272 6.89 35.36 16.95
CA PRO A 272 6.32 34.60 15.84
C PRO A 272 6.32 33.08 16.13
N PHE A 273 5.39 32.34 15.53
CA PHE A 273 5.24 30.90 15.70
C PHE A 273 5.38 30.17 14.36
N PRO A 274 6.08 29.01 14.30
CA PRO A 274 6.11 28.17 13.10
C PRO A 274 4.72 27.80 12.61
N LEU A 275 4.57 27.62 11.29
CA LEU A 275 3.29 27.36 10.64
C LEU A 275 3.27 25.96 10.02
N ALA A 276 2.26 25.15 10.37
CA ALA A 276 2.05 23.82 9.83
C ALA A 276 0.66 23.70 9.21
N LEU A 277 0.58 23.33 7.93
CA LEU A 277 -0.67 23.04 7.23
C LEU A 277 -0.80 21.52 7.06
N ILE A 278 -1.98 20.96 7.30
CA ILE A 278 -2.31 19.57 6.96
C ILE A 278 -3.50 19.52 6.02
N VAL A 279 -3.43 18.63 5.03
CA VAL A 279 -4.53 18.35 4.12
C VAL A 279 -4.95 16.87 4.17
N HIS A 280 -6.25 16.62 4.17
CA HIS A 280 -6.78 15.26 4.14
C HIS A 280 -6.70 14.66 2.73
N GLY A 281 -6.83 13.34 2.65
CA GLY A 281 -6.89 12.63 1.37
C GLY A 281 -8.31 12.49 0.84
N ASN A 282 -8.43 11.61 -0.17
CA ASN A 282 -9.71 11.31 -0.78
C ASN A 282 -10.65 10.60 0.20
N HIS A 283 -11.86 11.10 0.30
CA HIS A 283 -12.95 10.46 1.04
C HIS A 283 -14.27 10.71 0.28
N GLY A 284 -15.43 10.45 0.87
CA GLY A 284 -16.68 10.99 0.34
C GLY A 284 -16.73 12.51 0.55
N MET A 285 -16.97 13.30 -0.50
CA MET A 285 -17.06 14.78 -0.40
C MET A 285 -18.14 15.27 0.56
N GLU A 286 -19.15 14.44 0.85
CA GLU A 286 -20.21 14.71 1.83
C GLU A 286 -19.83 14.40 3.28
N ASP A 287 -18.69 13.75 3.52
CA ASP A 287 -18.18 13.37 4.83
C ASP A 287 -16.87 14.10 5.13
N PHE A 288 -16.98 15.19 5.90
CA PHE A 288 -15.93 16.19 6.03
C PHE A 288 -14.75 15.66 6.83
N SER A 289 -13.57 15.70 6.20
CA SER A 289 -12.35 15.10 6.72
C SER A 289 -11.46 16.08 7.51
N ASP A 290 -11.58 17.38 7.24
CA ASP A 290 -10.81 18.45 7.87
C ASP A 290 -10.96 18.56 9.42
N PRO A 291 -12.09 18.23 10.07
CA PRO A 291 -12.18 18.27 11.54
C PRO A 291 -11.33 17.18 12.21
N GLY A 292 -10.97 16.14 11.46
CA GLY A 292 -10.29 14.95 11.96
C GLY A 292 -8.90 15.15 12.55
N TYR A 293 -8.30 16.31 12.31
CA TYR A 293 -6.96 16.68 12.80
C TYR A 293 -6.99 17.63 14.00
N GLU A 294 -8.16 17.88 14.60
CA GLU A 294 -8.28 18.76 15.78
C GLU A 294 -7.32 18.36 16.92
N TYR A 295 -7.09 17.06 17.12
CA TYR A 295 -6.19 16.55 18.15
C TYR A 295 -4.73 17.00 17.93
N LEU A 296 -4.26 17.00 16.68
CA LEU A 296 -2.94 17.55 16.32
C LEU A 296 -2.95 19.07 16.41
N GLY A 297 -4.04 19.71 15.96
CA GLY A 297 -4.20 21.16 16.01
C GLY A 297 -4.03 21.71 17.42
N LYS A 298 -4.75 21.14 18.40
CA LYS A 298 -4.62 21.52 19.81
C LYS A 298 -3.23 21.25 20.37
N LEU A 299 -2.66 20.08 20.08
CA LEU A 299 -1.34 19.71 20.57
C LEU A 299 -0.27 20.68 20.07
N LEU A 300 -0.14 20.86 18.76
CA LEU A 300 0.88 21.71 18.16
C LEU A 300 0.72 23.18 18.55
N ALA A 301 -0.52 23.68 18.62
CA ALA A 301 -0.81 25.02 19.14
C ALA A 301 -0.39 25.22 20.59
N SER A 302 -0.64 24.24 21.46
CA SER A 302 -0.19 24.31 22.86
C SER A 302 1.34 24.33 22.97
N GLN A 303 2.04 23.77 21.98
CA GLN A 303 3.49 23.69 21.88
C GLN A 303 4.14 24.86 21.14
N GLY A 304 3.37 25.89 20.78
CA GLY A 304 3.89 27.10 20.15
C GLY A 304 4.02 27.01 18.63
N MET A 305 3.16 26.25 17.95
CA MET A 305 3.08 26.18 16.49
C MET A 305 1.66 26.48 16.01
N ILE A 306 1.50 27.28 14.96
CA ILE A 306 0.19 27.47 14.33
C ILE A 306 -0.10 26.23 13.47
N MET A 307 -1.25 25.59 13.71
CA MET A 307 -1.68 24.41 12.95
C MET A 307 -2.96 24.73 12.20
N VAL A 308 -2.96 24.39 10.92
CA VAL A 308 -4.08 24.60 10.01
C VAL A 308 -4.51 23.27 9.41
N SER A 309 -5.76 22.88 9.65
CA SER A 309 -6.39 21.80 8.89
C SER A 309 -7.12 22.40 7.69
N VAL A 310 -6.58 22.13 6.50
CA VAL A 310 -7.07 22.65 5.23
C VAL A 310 -8.24 21.81 4.75
N ASP A 311 -9.27 22.51 4.27
CA ASP A 311 -10.45 21.88 3.69
C ASP A 311 -10.31 21.74 2.18
N GLU A 312 -10.35 20.49 1.71
CA GLU A 312 -10.37 20.13 0.30
C GLU A 312 -11.43 19.07 0.00
N ASN A 313 -12.50 19.02 0.82
CA ASN A 313 -13.57 18.04 0.60
C ASN A 313 -14.26 18.23 -0.75
N PHE A 314 -14.16 19.42 -1.35
CA PHE A 314 -14.75 19.71 -2.64
C PHE A 314 -14.07 19.04 -3.84
N ILE A 315 -12.84 18.53 -3.67
CA ILE A 315 -12.10 17.74 -4.67
C ILE A 315 -12.00 16.25 -4.30
N ASN A 316 -12.81 15.79 -3.34
CA ASN A 316 -12.97 14.38 -3.00
C ASN A 316 -13.93 13.65 -3.96
N SER A 317 -13.84 12.32 -4.03
CA SER A 317 -14.77 11.45 -4.75
C SER A 317 -16.20 11.53 -4.20
N SER A 318 -17.17 11.18 -5.02
CA SER A 318 -18.59 11.12 -4.66
C SER A 318 -19.29 9.94 -5.32
N TRP A 319 -20.38 9.47 -4.71
CA TRP A 319 -21.29 8.52 -5.37
C TRP A 319 -21.86 9.07 -6.69
N LYS A 320 -21.86 10.40 -6.87
CA LYS A 320 -22.26 11.08 -8.10
C LYS A 320 -21.36 10.73 -9.29
N ASP A 321 -20.11 10.32 -9.02
CA ASP A 321 -19.15 9.91 -10.03
C ASP A 321 -19.56 8.59 -10.71
N ILE A 322 -20.58 7.86 -10.22
CA ILE A 322 -21.18 6.72 -10.93
C ILE A 322 -21.82 7.15 -12.28
N PHE A 323 -22.12 8.44 -12.45
CA PHE A 323 -22.79 8.99 -13.64
C PHE A 323 -21.83 9.70 -14.63
N GLY A 324 -20.52 9.56 -14.47
CA GLY A 324 -19.51 10.16 -15.34
C GLY A 324 -18.11 9.67 -14.98
N ASP A 325 -17.07 10.31 -15.54
CA ASP A 325 -15.72 10.15 -15.00
C ASP A 325 -15.61 11.02 -13.73
N GLY A 326 -14.86 10.54 -12.73
CA GLY A 326 -14.58 11.32 -11.52
C GLY A 326 -13.71 12.54 -11.83
N LEU A 327 -13.38 13.33 -10.81
CA LEU A 327 -12.30 14.31 -10.97
C LEU A 327 -11.01 13.56 -11.27
N ASP A 328 -10.29 14.05 -12.28
CA ASP A 328 -8.93 13.64 -12.61
C ASP A 328 -7.98 14.80 -12.27
N GLU A 329 -6.69 14.50 -12.07
CA GLU A 329 -5.65 15.49 -11.76
C GLU A 329 -5.89 16.26 -10.45
N GLU A 330 -6.46 15.61 -9.42
CA GLU A 330 -6.71 16.35 -8.17
C GLU A 330 -5.45 16.55 -7.33
N ASN A 331 -4.46 15.65 -7.32
CA ASN A 331 -3.36 15.71 -6.34
C ASN A 331 -2.41 16.91 -6.52
N ASP A 332 -2.22 17.39 -7.74
CA ASP A 332 -1.54 18.64 -8.03
C ASP A 332 -2.38 19.86 -7.68
N ALA A 333 -3.70 19.83 -7.91
CA ALA A 333 -4.60 20.86 -7.40
C ALA A 333 -4.56 20.96 -5.86
N ARG A 334 -4.53 19.83 -5.15
CA ARG A 334 -4.36 19.76 -3.69
C ARG A 334 -3.04 20.40 -3.24
N GLY A 335 -1.93 20.01 -3.88
CA GLY A 335 -0.61 20.55 -3.57
C GLY A 335 -0.52 22.05 -3.85
N TRP A 336 -1.13 22.52 -4.92
CA TRP A 336 -1.24 23.94 -5.27
C TRP A 336 -2.10 24.72 -4.26
N LEU A 337 -3.25 24.18 -3.85
CA LEU A 337 -4.13 24.82 -2.86
C LEU A 337 -3.40 25.06 -1.53
N LEU A 338 -2.62 24.08 -1.03
CA LEU A 338 -1.76 24.27 0.15
C LEU A 338 -0.87 25.53 0.04
N LEU A 339 -0.31 25.81 -1.13
CA LEU A 339 0.53 26.99 -1.36
C LEU A 339 -0.29 28.28 -1.49
N GLU A 340 -1.51 28.22 -2.06
CA GLU A 340 -2.44 29.34 -2.06
C GLU A 340 -2.88 29.72 -0.64
N HIS A 341 -3.04 28.76 0.27
CA HIS A 341 -3.24 29.04 1.69
C HIS A 341 -2.04 29.80 2.29
N LEU A 342 -0.81 29.41 1.99
CA LEU A 342 0.39 30.11 2.48
C LEU A 342 0.47 31.57 1.99
N LYS A 343 -0.06 31.90 0.80
CA LYS A 343 -0.14 33.30 0.32
C LYS A 343 -1.04 34.15 1.22
N TYR A 344 -2.16 33.60 1.70
CA TYR A 344 -3.01 34.28 2.68
C TYR A 344 -2.33 34.43 4.04
N TRP A 345 -1.60 33.42 4.51
CA TRP A 345 -0.83 33.51 5.74
C TRP A 345 0.25 34.60 5.69
N ARG A 346 0.97 34.70 4.56
CA ARG A 346 1.92 35.81 4.31
C ARG A 346 1.20 37.16 4.34
N LYS A 347 0.06 37.29 3.64
CA LYS A 347 -0.76 38.51 3.65
C LYS A 347 -1.20 38.90 5.07
N TRP A 348 -1.74 37.97 5.85
CA TRP A 348 -2.24 38.23 7.21
C TRP A 348 -1.13 38.57 8.20
N ASN A 349 0.07 38.01 8.00
CA ASN A 349 1.23 38.37 8.82
C ASN A 349 1.67 39.83 8.61
N ASP A 350 1.50 40.36 7.39
CA ASP A 350 1.87 41.73 7.02
C ASP A 350 0.73 42.75 7.18
N GLU A 351 -0.53 42.29 7.27
CA GLU A 351 -1.72 43.12 7.30
C GLU A 351 -1.93 43.79 8.67
N THR A 352 -2.07 45.12 8.67
CA THR A 352 -2.35 45.87 9.90
C THR A 352 -3.72 45.53 10.48
N ASP A 353 -3.80 45.40 11.80
CA ASP A 353 -5.02 45.04 12.54
C ASP A 353 -5.54 43.60 12.28
N ASN A 354 -4.78 42.77 11.57
CA ASN A 354 -5.06 41.34 11.43
C ASN A 354 -4.67 40.59 12.73
N VAL A 355 -5.42 39.55 13.09
CA VAL A 355 -5.16 38.73 14.29
C VAL A 355 -3.81 38.02 14.26
N PHE A 356 -3.25 37.78 13.06
CA PHE A 356 -1.96 37.13 12.85
C PHE A 356 -0.83 38.11 12.51
N GLN A 357 -1.06 39.43 12.61
CA GLN A 357 -0.04 40.44 12.30
C GLN A 357 1.24 40.20 13.10
N ASN A 358 2.37 40.00 12.42
CA ASN A 358 3.69 39.69 12.99
C ASN A 358 3.75 38.43 13.89
N LYS A 359 2.77 37.53 13.80
CA LYS A 359 2.70 36.31 14.65
C LYS A 359 3.16 35.04 13.95
N VAL A 360 3.40 35.08 12.65
CA VAL A 360 3.71 33.90 11.84
C VAL A 360 5.19 33.88 11.51
N ASP A 361 5.86 32.79 11.84
CA ASP A 361 7.24 32.54 11.45
C ASP A 361 7.29 31.92 10.05
N LEU A 362 7.36 32.79 9.03
CA LEU A 362 7.42 32.36 7.63
C LEU A 362 8.76 31.70 7.25
N GLU A 363 9.75 31.68 8.15
CA GLU A 363 11.03 30.98 7.96
C GLU A 363 10.97 29.50 8.40
N ASN A 364 9.89 29.10 9.08
CA ASN A 364 9.70 27.76 9.63
C ASN A 364 8.31 27.22 9.28
N ILE A 365 8.17 26.74 8.03
CA ILE A 365 6.90 26.21 7.51
C ILE A 365 6.98 24.69 7.31
N ALA A 366 5.90 23.99 7.68
CA ALA A 366 5.66 22.61 7.30
C ALA A 366 4.38 22.46 6.48
N VAL A 367 4.43 21.57 5.48
CA VAL A 367 3.24 21.08 4.77
C VAL A 367 3.08 19.60 5.03
N MET A 368 1.86 19.18 5.33
CA MET A 368 1.56 17.83 5.76
C MET A 368 0.33 17.32 5.02
N GLY A 369 0.18 16.01 4.92
CA GLY A 369 -1.08 15.46 4.46
C GLY A 369 -1.21 13.95 4.61
N HIS A 370 -2.43 13.47 4.39
CA HIS A 370 -2.81 12.08 4.58
C HIS A 370 -3.33 11.47 3.26
N SER A 371 -2.90 10.27 2.89
CA SER A 371 -3.37 9.56 1.69
C SER A 371 -3.05 10.36 0.42
N ARG A 372 -4.04 10.69 -0.41
CA ARG A 372 -3.89 11.67 -1.51
C ARG A 372 -3.30 13.01 -1.07
N GLY A 373 -3.66 13.46 0.13
CA GLY A 373 -3.09 14.66 0.73
C GLY A 373 -1.61 14.52 1.08
N GLY A 374 -1.12 13.30 1.35
CA GLY A 374 0.29 13.06 1.63
C GLY A 374 1.16 13.15 0.38
N GLU A 375 0.66 12.71 -0.79
CA GLU A 375 1.28 13.02 -2.09
C GLU A 375 1.22 14.53 -2.36
N ALA A 376 0.07 15.16 -2.11
CA ALA A 376 -0.12 16.60 -2.29
C ALA A 376 0.87 17.45 -1.48
N ALA A 377 1.25 17.04 -0.26
CA ALA A 377 2.26 17.73 0.53
C ALA A 377 3.65 17.68 -0.12
N ALA A 378 4.04 16.56 -0.73
CA ALA A 378 5.28 16.46 -1.51
C ALA A 378 5.20 17.31 -2.80
N VAL A 379 4.04 17.31 -3.48
CA VAL A 379 3.79 18.15 -4.65
C VAL A 379 3.85 19.63 -4.30
N ALA A 380 3.33 20.05 -3.15
CA ALA A 380 3.45 21.42 -2.65
C ALA A 380 4.93 21.81 -2.45
N GLY A 381 5.74 20.92 -1.85
CA GLY A 381 7.19 21.11 -1.72
C GLY A 381 7.89 21.32 -3.07
N PHE A 382 7.50 20.54 -4.09
CA PHE A 382 8.00 20.67 -5.46
C PHE A 382 7.56 21.98 -6.14
N PHE A 383 6.26 22.27 -6.15
CA PHE A 383 5.68 23.46 -6.79
C PHE A 383 6.18 24.76 -6.19
N ASN A 384 6.47 24.76 -4.89
CA ASN A 384 6.92 25.94 -4.16
C ASN A 384 8.16 26.62 -4.77
N LYS A 385 9.02 25.86 -5.47
CA LYS A 385 10.25 26.36 -6.12
C LYS A 385 10.10 26.69 -7.61
N LEU A 386 8.93 26.44 -8.19
CA LEU A 386 8.67 26.67 -9.61
C LEU A 386 8.07 28.06 -9.85
N GLN A 387 8.33 28.61 -11.04
CA GLN A 387 7.69 29.85 -11.51
C GLN A 387 6.35 29.60 -12.23
N PHE A 388 6.13 28.39 -12.69
CA PHE A 388 4.99 27.99 -13.51
C PHE A 388 4.55 26.58 -13.12
N TYR A 389 3.26 26.30 -13.32
CA TYR A 389 2.74 24.95 -13.28
C TYR A 389 3.38 24.10 -14.40
N PRO A 390 3.89 22.89 -14.10
CA PRO A 390 4.57 22.06 -15.09
C PRO A 390 3.74 21.72 -16.33
N ASP A 391 2.44 21.49 -16.18
CA ASP A 391 1.62 20.94 -17.26
C ASP A 391 0.90 22.04 -18.08
N ASP A 392 0.66 23.22 -17.51
CA ASP A 392 0.29 24.43 -18.26
C ASP A 392 0.90 25.71 -17.67
N ALA A 393 1.96 26.21 -18.32
CA ALA A 393 2.67 27.42 -17.91
C ALA A 393 1.86 28.73 -17.97
N LYS A 394 0.60 28.70 -18.45
CA LYS A 394 -0.33 29.84 -18.26
C LYS A 394 -0.67 30.03 -16.77
N GLN A 395 -0.63 28.97 -15.98
CA GLN A 395 -0.72 29.05 -14.53
C GLN A 395 0.66 29.45 -13.98
N LYS A 396 0.72 30.67 -13.44
CA LYS A 396 1.94 31.22 -12.85
C LYS A 396 1.95 31.00 -11.35
N PHE A 397 3.13 30.73 -10.81
CA PHE A 397 3.36 30.59 -9.38
C PHE A 397 4.11 31.82 -8.83
N ASP A 398 3.77 32.18 -7.60
CA ASP A 398 4.40 33.27 -6.83
C ASP A 398 4.48 32.87 -5.35
N PHE A 399 5.07 31.69 -5.13
CA PHE A 399 5.16 31.04 -3.84
C PHE A 399 6.51 31.34 -3.17
N ASP A 400 7.51 30.47 -3.36
CA ASP A 400 8.85 30.53 -2.77
C ASP A 400 8.88 30.73 -1.25
N PHE A 401 8.09 29.91 -0.54
CA PHE A 401 8.06 29.85 0.91
C PHE A 401 9.23 29.03 1.48
N ASN A 402 9.62 29.31 2.72
CA ASN A 402 10.62 28.51 3.46
C ASN A 402 10.00 27.25 4.08
N ILE A 403 9.51 26.35 3.22
CA ILE A 403 9.04 25.02 3.61
C ILE A 403 10.25 24.19 4.02
N LYS A 404 10.40 23.92 5.32
CA LYS A 404 11.50 23.12 5.88
C LYS A 404 11.16 21.66 6.06
N SER A 405 9.87 21.34 6.16
CA SER A 405 9.41 20.02 6.56
C SER A 405 8.19 19.58 5.77
N VAL A 406 8.20 18.33 5.32
CA VAL A 406 7.08 17.64 4.69
C VAL A 406 6.72 16.41 5.53
N VAL A 407 5.45 16.26 5.88
CA VAL A 407 4.95 15.08 6.62
C VAL A 407 3.85 14.38 5.83
N ALA A 408 4.05 13.10 5.54
CA ALA A 408 3.10 12.27 4.81
C ALA A 408 2.56 11.15 5.70
N ILE A 409 1.24 11.06 5.84
CA ILE A 409 0.55 10.01 6.59
C ILE A 409 -0.09 9.08 5.56
N ALA A 410 0.24 7.79 5.60
CA ALA A 410 -0.26 6.76 4.69
C ALA A 410 -0.43 7.23 3.23
N PRO A 411 0.57 7.89 2.62
CA PRO A 411 0.37 8.58 1.35
C PRO A 411 0.21 7.60 0.19
N VAL A 412 -0.55 7.99 -0.83
CA VAL A 412 -0.37 7.43 -2.18
C VAL A 412 0.92 7.98 -2.80
N ASP A 413 1.36 7.41 -3.92
CA ASP A 413 2.49 7.94 -4.67
C ASP A 413 2.35 7.66 -6.18
N GLY A 414 2.53 8.68 -7.00
CA GLY A 414 2.53 8.61 -8.46
C GLY A 414 1.14 8.68 -9.09
N GLN A 415 0.16 9.30 -8.42
CA GLN A 415 -1.10 9.69 -9.09
C GLN A 415 -0.89 10.98 -9.89
N TYR A 416 -0.06 11.90 -9.37
CA TYR A 416 0.44 13.03 -10.16
C TYR A 416 1.83 12.71 -10.70
N LYS A 417 2.05 12.95 -12.00
CA LYS A 417 3.33 12.68 -12.69
C LYS A 417 3.65 13.83 -13.65
N PRO A 418 4.25 14.94 -13.17
CA PRO A 418 4.56 16.08 -14.03
C PRO A 418 5.46 15.61 -15.18
N GLY A 419 5.03 15.81 -16.43
CA GLY A 419 5.79 15.36 -17.60
C GLY A 419 6.13 13.86 -17.62
N GLU A 420 5.26 12.99 -17.07
CA GLU A 420 5.42 11.53 -16.98
C GLU A 420 6.54 11.04 -16.06
N ILE A 421 7.14 11.92 -15.25
CA ILE A 421 8.11 11.55 -14.22
C ILE A 421 7.49 11.61 -12.82
N GLN A 422 8.12 10.94 -11.86
CA GLN A 422 7.72 11.05 -10.46
C GLN A 422 8.09 12.42 -9.89
N THR A 423 7.27 12.94 -8.97
CA THR A 423 7.49 14.24 -8.32
C THR A 423 8.85 14.30 -7.60
N PRO A 424 9.75 15.22 -7.99
CA PRO A 424 11.01 15.47 -7.29
C PRO A 424 10.79 16.22 -5.97
N LEU A 425 11.64 15.96 -4.98
CA LEU A 425 11.62 16.73 -3.73
C LEU A 425 13.06 16.89 -3.21
N GLU A 426 13.49 18.12 -2.95
CA GLU A 426 14.87 18.43 -2.57
C GLU A 426 14.93 19.35 -1.36
N ASN A 427 15.95 19.18 -0.52
CA ASN A 427 16.32 20.11 0.57
C ASN A 427 15.17 20.42 1.56
N VAL A 428 14.42 19.38 1.93
CA VAL A 428 13.42 19.43 3.01
C VAL A 428 13.61 18.25 3.94
N ASN A 429 13.25 18.42 5.21
CA ASN A 429 13.08 17.30 6.11
C ASN A 429 11.81 16.53 5.72
N TYR A 430 11.85 15.20 5.74
CA TYR A 430 10.71 14.38 5.31
C TYR A 430 10.36 13.29 6.31
N LEU A 431 9.11 13.26 6.78
CA LEU A 431 8.59 12.18 7.60
C LEU A 431 7.47 11.46 6.85
N VAL A 432 7.51 10.12 6.83
CA VAL A 432 6.37 9.31 6.40
C VAL A 432 5.97 8.27 7.44
N LEU A 433 4.68 8.21 7.77
CA LEU A 433 4.08 7.22 8.66
C LEU A 433 3.14 6.31 7.86
N HIS A 434 3.19 4.99 8.04
CA HIS A 434 2.30 4.07 7.32
C HIS A 434 1.90 2.87 8.17
N GLY A 435 0.63 2.48 8.07
CA GLY A 435 0.07 1.36 8.80
C GLY A 435 0.27 0.04 8.07
N ALA A 436 0.72 -1.00 8.76
CA ALA A 436 0.87 -2.32 8.14
C ALA A 436 -0.46 -2.93 7.70
N ASN A 437 -1.55 -2.58 8.39
CA ASN A 437 -2.92 -3.03 8.15
C ASN A 437 -3.74 -1.99 7.36
N ASP A 438 -3.08 -1.07 6.66
CA ASP A 438 -3.73 -0.12 5.77
C ASP A 438 -4.56 -0.88 4.71
N GLY A 439 -5.87 -0.66 4.73
CA GLY A 439 -6.81 -1.31 3.84
C GLY A 439 -7.09 -0.57 2.54
N ASP A 440 -6.68 0.70 2.44
CA ASP A 440 -6.89 1.57 1.28
C ASP A 440 -5.61 1.62 0.43
N VAL A 441 -4.51 2.09 1.02
CA VAL A 441 -3.15 2.11 0.44
C VAL A 441 -2.35 0.95 1.02
N GLN A 442 -2.63 -0.26 0.51
CA GLN A 442 -2.15 -1.49 1.13
C GLN A 442 -0.63 -1.69 1.16
N SER A 443 0.13 -1.01 0.28
CA SER A 443 1.60 -1.00 0.31
C SER A 443 2.11 0.26 0.96
N PHE A 444 3.33 0.24 1.50
CA PHE A 444 3.99 1.44 2.03
C PHE A 444 4.46 2.37 0.89
N ALA A 445 3.51 2.91 0.11
CA ALA A 445 3.75 3.65 -1.13
C ALA A 445 4.59 4.91 -0.93
N GLY A 446 4.47 5.56 0.24
CA GLY A 446 5.26 6.73 0.61
C GLY A 446 6.78 6.49 0.68
N LEU A 447 7.25 5.23 0.75
CA LEU A 447 8.68 4.93 0.62
C LEU A 447 9.23 5.38 -0.73
N ARG A 448 8.43 5.33 -1.80
CA ARG A 448 8.87 5.77 -3.13
C ARG A 448 9.21 7.27 -3.14
N GLN A 449 8.46 8.11 -2.43
CA GLN A 449 8.79 9.51 -2.28
C GLN A 449 9.98 9.72 -1.33
N TYR A 450 10.07 8.95 -0.23
CA TYR A 450 11.22 8.95 0.69
C TYR A 450 12.54 8.67 -0.04
N GLU A 451 12.57 7.70 -0.96
CA GLU A 451 13.76 7.40 -1.77
C GLU A 451 14.13 8.54 -2.72
N ARG A 452 13.13 9.26 -3.24
CA ARG A 452 13.37 10.39 -4.15
C ARG A 452 13.81 11.68 -3.46
N VAL A 453 13.70 11.79 -2.13
CA VAL A 453 14.14 12.99 -1.42
C VAL A 453 15.66 13.10 -1.49
N LYS A 454 16.16 14.21 -2.04
CA LYS A 454 17.59 14.49 -2.17
C LYS A 454 18.02 15.68 -1.32
N PHE A 455 19.20 15.57 -0.72
CA PHE A 455 19.87 16.66 -0.03
C PHE A 455 21.03 17.15 -0.89
N THR A 456 20.87 18.34 -1.47
CA THR A 456 21.80 18.93 -2.46
C THR A 456 22.47 20.21 -1.95
N ASP A 457 21.99 20.76 -0.83
CA ASP A 457 22.59 21.91 -0.17
C ASP A 457 23.49 21.51 1.02
N SER A 458 24.06 22.50 1.70
CA SER A 458 24.92 22.31 2.88
C SER A 458 24.16 22.33 4.22
N ILE A 459 22.83 22.45 4.19
CA ILE A 459 22.02 22.54 5.39
C ILE A 459 21.78 21.12 5.91
N TYR A 460 21.73 20.98 7.25
CA TYR A 460 21.39 19.71 7.85
C TYR A 460 19.91 19.40 7.63
N HIS A 461 19.64 18.28 6.96
CA HIS A 461 18.30 17.74 6.75
C HIS A 461 18.29 16.27 7.13
N PHE A 462 17.13 15.76 7.53
CA PHE A 462 16.92 14.33 7.67
C PHE A 462 15.55 13.89 7.15
N LYS A 463 15.49 12.62 6.76
CA LYS A 463 14.24 11.95 6.40
C LYS A 463 14.07 10.68 7.23
N SER A 464 12.83 10.32 7.52
CA SER A 464 12.49 9.09 8.23
C SER A 464 11.18 8.48 7.72
N ALA A 465 11.14 7.16 7.68
CA ALA A 465 9.95 6.38 7.37
C ALA A 465 9.63 5.42 8.51
N VAL A 466 8.36 5.37 8.94
CA VAL A 466 7.92 4.56 10.08
C VAL A 466 6.77 3.66 9.65
N TYR A 467 6.99 2.34 9.71
CA TYR A 467 5.97 1.33 9.45
C TYR A 467 5.45 0.74 10.74
N ILE A 468 4.13 0.77 10.92
CA ILE A 468 3.48 0.55 12.22
C ILE A 468 2.58 -0.68 12.13
N TYR A 469 2.97 -1.75 12.83
CA TYR A 469 2.18 -2.97 12.85
C TYR A 469 0.81 -2.76 13.50
N GLY A 470 -0.26 -3.25 12.89
CA GLY A 470 -1.64 -3.11 13.39
C GLY A 470 -2.30 -1.77 13.09
N ALA A 471 -1.57 -0.73 12.68
CA ALA A 471 -2.18 0.53 12.27
C ALA A 471 -2.86 0.38 10.90
N ASN A 472 -4.04 1.00 10.74
CA ASN A 472 -4.77 1.06 9.46
C ASN A 472 -4.57 2.42 8.77
N HIS A 473 -5.25 2.63 7.64
CA HIS A 473 -5.28 3.93 6.95
C HIS A 473 -5.96 4.99 7.82
N GLY A 474 -7.18 4.69 8.27
CA GLY A 474 -8.15 5.67 8.75
C GLY A 474 -7.83 6.35 10.08
N GLN A 475 -7.30 5.61 11.07
CA GLN A 475 -7.36 6.06 12.48
C GLN A 475 -6.44 7.24 12.83
N PHE A 476 -5.54 7.69 11.93
CA PHE A 476 -4.82 8.96 12.08
C PHE A 476 -5.72 10.19 11.93
N ASN A 477 -6.94 10.01 11.40
CA ASN A 477 -7.97 11.02 11.29
C ASN A 477 -9.17 10.63 12.16
N THR A 478 -9.61 11.52 13.06
CA THR A 478 -10.63 11.15 14.03
C THR A 478 -12.04 10.92 13.46
N THR A 479 -12.30 11.31 12.20
CA THR A 479 -13.60 11.08 11.56
C THR A 479 -13.64 9.81 10.72
N TRP A 480 -12.48 9.26 10.29
CA TRP A 480 -12.42 8.08 9.41
C TRP A 480 -12.52 6.75 10.17
N GLY A 481 -11.88 6.65 11.34
CA GLY A 481 -11.97 5.50 12.23
C GLY A 481 -11.35 4.21 11.66
N ASN A 482 -11.90 3.06 12.05
CA ASN A 482 -11.32 1.72 11.79
C ASN A 482 -11.83 1.05 10.50
N SER A 483 -12.39 1.81 9.57
CA SER A 483 -13.02 1.29 8.36
C SER A 483 -12.51 2.03 7.14
N ASP A 484 -11.38 1.56 6.60
CA ASP A 484 -10.69 2.09 5.40
C ASP A 484 -11.50 1.92 4.09
N SER A 485 -12.78 1.59 4.20
CA SER A 485 -13.69 1.45 3.07
C SER A 485 -15.12 1.70 3.52
N GLY A 486 -15.88 2.34 2.63
CA GLY A 486 -17.31 2.54 2.78
C GLY A 486 -18.10 1.22 2.81
N GLN A 487 -19.31 1.26 3.36
CA GLN A 487 -20.19 0.09 3.35
C GLN A 487 -20.70 -0.21 1.93
N PRO A 488 -20.85 -1.49 1.56
CA PRO A 488 -20.70 -2.69 2.38
C PRO A 488 -19.28 -3.27 2.44
N TYR A 489 -18.31 -2.75 1.69
CA TYR A 489 -16.94 -3.28 1.64
C TYR A 489 -16.21 -3.18 2.98
N GLY A 490 -16.50 -2.13 3.77
CA GLY A 490 -15.99 -2.01 5.14
C GLY A 490 -16.38 -3.17 6.06
N SER A 491 -17.39 -3.97 5.70
CA SER A 491 -17.71 -5.22 6.42
C SER A 491 -16.70 -6.34 6.15
N LEU A 492 -15.94 -6.30 5.05
CA LEU A 492 -14.97 -7.34 4.69
C LEU A 492 -13.64 -7.17 5.41
N LEU A 493 -13.37 -5.99 5.98
CA LEU A 493 -12.13 -5.65 6.66
C LEU A 493 -11.94 -6.44 7.96
N ASN A 494 -10.70 -6.82 8.25
CA ASN A 494 -10.30 -7.47 9.49
C ASN A 494 -10.02 -6.45 10.60
N LYS A 495 -11.09 -5.83 11.11
CA LYS A 495 -11.02 -4.75 12.11
C LYS A 495 -10.45 -5.21 13.45
N LYS A 496 -10.52 -6.51 13.76
CA LYS A 496 -10.03 -7.08 15.03
C LYS A 496 -8.51 -7.21 15.10
N ALA A 497 -7.82 -7.17 13.97
CA ALA A 497 -6.36 -7.15 13.90
C ALA A 497 -5.78 -5.74 14.11
N LEU A 498 -6.62 -4.70 14.12
CA LEU A 498 -6.17 -3.32 14.20
C LEU A 498 -5.77 -2.91 15.62
N LEU A 499 -4.81 -2.00 15.70
CA LEU A 499 -4.53 -1.25 16.90
C LEU A 499 -5.77 -0.43 17.31
N PRO A 500 -6.00 -0.23 18.62
CA PRO A 500 -6.96 0.76 19.09
C PRO A 500 -6.67 2.13 18.48
N MET A 501 -7.73 2.85 18.12
CA MET A 501 -7.62 4.20 17.55
C MET A 501 -6.86 5.16 18.46
N GLU A 502 -7.05 5.08 19.78
CA GLU A 502 -6.33 5.92 20.75
C GLU A 502 -4.81 5.73 20.66
N ASP A 503 -4.35 4.48 20.53
CA ASP A 503 -2.93 4.14 20.37
C ASP A 503 -2.40 4.69 19.04
N GLN A 504 -3.14 4.50 17.93
CA GLN A 504 -2.69 5.02 16.62
C GLN A 504 -2.66 6.56 16.57
N LEU A 505 -3.61 7.24 17.23
CA LEU A 505 -3.57 8.69 17.39
C LEU A 505 -2.39 9.14 18.25
N GLU A 506 -2.05 8.40 19.31
CA GLU A 506 -0.89 8.68 20.15
C GLU A 506 0.42 8.56 19.38
N ILE A 507 0.56 7.51 18.55
CA ILE A 507 1.69 7.37 17.62
C ILE A 507 1.78 8.60 16.71
N GLY A 508 0.65 9.05 16.16
CA GLY A 508 0.57 10.29 15.37
C GLY A 508 1.02 11.52 16.15
N ARG A 509 0.57 11.71 17.41
CA ARG A 509 1.00 12.82 18.27
C ARG A 509 2.51 12.80 18.50
N VAL A 510 3.05 11.65 18.91
CA VAL A 510 4.46 11.51 19.26
C VAL A 510 5.35 11.80 18.04
N TYR A 511 5.16 11.09 16.93
CA TYR A 511 6.04 11.25 15.76
C TYR A 511 5.90 12.60 15.08
N ILE A 512 4.67 13.09 14.84
CA ILE A 512 4.47 14.35 14.13
C ILE A 512 4.96 15.53 14.98
N SER A 513 4.61 15.57 16.28
CA SER A 513 5.09 16.65 17.15
C SER A 513 6.60 16.62 17.33
N ALA A 514 7.20 15.45 17.62
CA ALA A 514 8.65 15.31 17.75
C ALA A 514 9.38 15.82 16.50
N PHE A 515 8.87 15.47 15.32
CA PHE A 515 9.46 15.84 14.04
C PHE A 515 9.42 17.35 13.80
N LEU A 516 8.26 17.97 14.01
CA LEU A 516 8.10 19.42 13.84
C LEU A 516 8.89 20.20 14.90
N GLN A 517 8.97 19.71 16.13
CA GLN A 517 9.81 20.30 17.16
C GLN A 517 11.31 20.21 16.81
N ALA A 518 11.77 19.09 16.28
CA ALA A 518 13.16 18.94 15.83
C ALA A 518 13.48 19.88 14.65
N THR A 519 12.60 19.92 13.65
CA THR A 519 12.88 20.56 12.35
C THR A 519 12.51 22.04 12.28
N LEU A 520 11.49 22.48 13.02
CA LEU A 520 11.03 23.88 13.02
C LEU A 520 11.44 24.65 14.28
N GLN A 521 11.58 23.98 15.42
CA GLN A 521 11.93 24.62 16.70
C GLN A 521 13.38 24.32 17.16
N GLY A 522 14.11 23.47 16.43
CA GLY A 522 15.51 23.15 16.71
C GLY A 522 15.74 22.23 17.91
N LYS A 523 14.71 21.49 18.37
CA LYS A 523 14.79 20.53 19.47
C LYS A 523 15.37 19.19 19.01
N LYS A 524 16.68 19.18 18.74
CA LYS A 524 17.41 18.06 18.13
C LYS A 524 17.41 16.78 18.96
N GLU A 525 17.15 16.86 20.26
CA GLU A 525 17.02 15.70 21.14
C GLU A 525 15.94 14.70 20.67
N TYR A 526 14.92 15.17 19.96
CA TYR A 526 13.89 14.30 19.38
C TYR A 526 14.36 13.52 18.14
N GLU A 527 15.48 13.87 17.50
CA GLU A 527 16.00 13.14 16.34
C GLU A 527 16.30 11.67 16.64
N ALA A 528 16.64 11.35 17.90
CA ALA A 528 16.89 9.98 18.35
C ALA A 528 15.68 9.06 18.13
N LEU A 529 14.45 9.57 18.20
CA LEU A 529 13.21 8.81 17.96
C LEU A 529 13.16 8.25 16.54
N PHE A 530 13.63 9.04 15.57
CA PHE A 530 13.58 8.70 14.15
C PHE A 530 14.69 7.73 13.76
N LYS A 531 15.82 7.76 14.47
CA LYS A 531 16.92 6.79 14.34
C LYS A 531 16.56 5.44 14.97
N ASP A 532 15.92 5.46 16.14
CA ASP A 532 15.52 4.26 16.88
C ASP A 532 14.28 4.55 17.74
N HIS A 533 13.13 3.95 17.38
CA HIS A 533 11.87 4.12 18.11
C HIS A 533 11.99 3.76 19.60
N ARG A 534 12.93 2.87 19.96
CA ARG A 534 13.12 2.41 21.34
C ARG A 534 13.54 3.52 22.28
N SER A 535 14.15 4.59 21.76
CA SER A 535 14.48 5.79 22.51
C SER A 535 13.24 6.55 23.03
N GLY A 536 12.08 6.33 22.42
CA GLY A 536 10.77 6.84 22.83
C GLY A 536 9.80 5.78 23.36
N ASN A 537 10.30 4.61 23.82
CA ASN A 537 9.46 3.50 24.31
C ASN A 537 8.52 3.87 25.46
N ASN A 538 8.83 4.91 26.23
CA ASN A 538 7.99 5.44 27.31
C ASN A 538 6.85 6.34 26.80
N TRP A 539 6.86 6.74 25.53
CA TRP A 539 5.84 7.58 24.89
C TRP A 539 4.97 6.79 23.92
N LEU A 540 5.56 5.78 23.26
CA LEU A 540 4.88 5.00 22.22
C LEU A 540 4.05 3.84 22.80
N PRO A 541 2.85 3.57 22.24
CA PRO A 541 2.12 2.33 22.50
C PRO A 541 2.90 1.08 22.08
N THR A 542 2.63 -0.04 22.75
CA THR A 542 3.27 -1.32 22.44
C THR A 542 2.79 -1.89 21.11
N THR A 543 3.65 -1.88 20.11
CA THR A 543 3.52 -2.61 18.83
C THR A 543 4.90 -2.75 18.18
N ILE A 544 4.97 -3.35 17.00
CA ILE A 544 6.20 -3.44 16.21
C ILE A 544 6.33 -2.19 15.33
N TYR A 545 7.47 -1.53 15.42
CA TYR A 545 7.86 -0.40 14.57
C TYR A 545 9.09 -0.76 13.75
N LEU A 546 9.06 -0.43 12.46
CA LEU A 546 10.24 -0.45 11.59
C LEU A 546 10.55 0.98 11.16
N ASN A 547 11.78 1.43 11.46
CA ASN A 547 12.22 2.79 11.19
C ASN A 547 13.31 2.79 10.12
N GLN A 548 13.11 3.58 9.08
CA GLN A 548 14.18 4.00 8.19
C GLN A 548 14.58 5.44 8.52
N TYR A 549 15.85 5.75 8.36
CA TYR A 549 16.40 7.06 8.61
C TYR A 549 17.56 7.34 7.65
N GLU A 550 17.64 8.57 7.14
CA GLU A 550 18.78 9.07 6.37
C GLU A 550 18.95 10.55 6.68
N SER A 551 20.20 11.03 6.79
CA SER A 551 20.48 12.45 6.96
C SER A 551 21.44 12.97 5.90
N SER A 552 21.47 14.29 5.69
CA SER A 552 22.39 14.93 4.74
C SER A 552 23.87 14.78 5.10
N GLY A 553 24.19 14.30 6.31
CA GLY A 553 25.55 13.95 6.73
C GLY A 553 26.05 12.58 6.27
N TRP A 554 25.18 11.74 5.70
CA TRP A 554 25.56 10.40 5.28
C TRP A 554 26.56 10.41 4.12
N LYS A 555 27.58 9.57 4.25
CA LYS A 555 28.50 9.25 3.16
C LYS A 555 28.27 7.79 2.77
N ILE A 556 27.68 7.58 1.60
CA ILE A 556 27.25 6.27 1.10
C ILE A 556 28.45 5.44 0.64
N ILE A 557 28.58 4.24 1.21
CA ILE A 557 29.52 3.20 0.79
C ILE A 557 28.91 2.34 -0.34
N ALA A 558 27.65 1.93 -0.16
CA ALA A 558 26.91 1.13 -1.13
C ALA A 558 25.40 1.43 -1.02
N ASP A 559 24.80 1.93 -2.10
CA ASP A 559 23.34 2.06 -2.30
C ASP A 559 22.85 1.31 -3.55
N PHE A 560 23.75 0.73 -4.35
CA PHE A 560 23.42 -0.09 -5.52
C PHE A 560 22.69 0.68 -6.63
N GLU A 561 22.81 2.01 -6.64
CA GLU A 561 22.23 2.89 -7.67
C GLU A 561 23.27 3.29 -8.74
N GLU A 562 24.56 2.96 -8.54
CA GLU A 562 25.66 3.37 -9.42
C GLU A 562 25.72 2.61 -10.76
N ASP A 563 25.44 1.30 -10.75
CA ASP A 563 25.46 0.43 -11.94
C ASP A 563 24.71 -0.92 -11.70
N LEU A 564 25.11 -1.99 -12.39
CA LEU A 564 24.55 -3.35 -12.27
C LEU A 564 25.66 -4.41 -12.12
N ASP A 565 26.91 -3.98 -11.85
CA ASP A 565 28.05 -4.85 -11.64
C ASP A 565 28.13 -5.21 -10.15
N LEU A 566 27.78 -6.47 -9.85
CA LEU A 566 27.76 -7.02 -8.49
C LEU A 566 29.13 -7.02 -7.78
N THR A 567 30.19 -6.53 -8.41
CA THR A 567 31.54 -6.45 -7.86
C THR A 567 32.00 -5.04 -7.52
N THR A 568 31.19 -4.02 -7.79
CA THR A 568 31.44 -2.61 -7.47
C THR A 568 30.51 -2.10 -6.36
N ASN A 569 30.86 -0.96 -5.77
CA ASN A 569 29.97 -0.23 -4.86
C ASN A 569 30.11 1.29 -5.05
N SER A 570 29.16 2.05 -4.52
CA SER A 570 29.04 3.50 -4.67
C SER A 570 30.22 4.31 -4.11
N SER A 571 31.05 3.74 -3.21
CA SER A 571 32.29 4.38 -2.76
C SER A 571 33.44 4.32 -3.78
N GLY A 572 33.30 3.51 -4.84
CA GLY A 572 34.39 3.15 -5.76
C GLY A 572 35.17 1.90 -5.33
N GLY A 573 34.75 1.28 -4.23
CA GLY A 573 35.32 0.03 -3.72
C GLY A 573 34.83 -1.20 -4.47
N LYS A 574 35.09 -2.38 -3.90
CA LYS A 574 34.71 -3.68 -4.46
C LYS A 574 33.81 -4.47 -3.53
N VAL A 575 33.02 -5.33 -4.13
CA VAL A 575 32.17 -6.30 -3.44
C VAL A 575 32.67 -7.70 -3.73
N THR A 576 32.85 -8.50 -2.67
CA THR A 576 33.27 -9.91 -2.78
C THR A 576 32.40 -10.77 -1.87
N SER A 577 32.22 -12.04 -2.22
CA SER A 577 31.36 -12.94 -1.46
C SER A 577 31.82 -14.38 -1.58
N GLU A 578 31.41 -15.23 -0.64
CA GLU A 578 31.64 -16.67 -0.68
C GLU A 578 30.45 -17.45 -0.10
N ASN A 579 30.19 -18.63 -0.69
CA ASN A 579 29.20 -19.60 -0.22
C ASN A 579 27.75 -19.05 -0.07
N LEU A 580 27.39 -18.01 -0.83
CA LEU A 580 26.02 -17.52 -0.93
C LEU A 580 25.17 -18.42 -1.83
N THR A 581 23.90 -18.59 -1.48
CA THR A 581 22.90 -19.31 -2.28
C THR A 581 22.00 -18.36 -3.08
N VAL A 582 21.94 -17.09 -2.68
CA VAL A 582 21.33 -16.00 -3.45
C VAL A 582 22.29 -14.82 -3.46
N TRP A 583 22.58 -14.29 -4.64
CA TRP A 583 23.43 -13.11 -4.84
C TRP A 583 22.99 -12.37 -6.10
N ARG A 584 22.33 -11.22 -5.93
CA ARG A 584 21.88 -10.37 -7.05
C ARG A 584 21.49 -8.97 -6.56
N GLU A 585 21.57 -7.99 -7.45
CA GLU A 585 20.94 -6.68 -7.29
C GLU A 585 19.60 -6.66 -8.00
N GLN A 586 18.61 -6.01 -7.38
CA GLN A 586 17.27 -5.92 -7.95
C GLN A 586 16.50 -4.73 -7.38
N MET A 587 15.61 -4.15 -8.20
CA MET A 587 14.53 -3.28 -7.72
C MET A 587 13.71 -3.96 -6.62
N VAL A 588 13.56 -3.27 -5.49
CA VAL A 588 12.90 -3.81 -4.30
C VAL A 588 11.39 -3.78 -4.49
N GLY A 589 10.76 -4.95 -4.43
CA GLY A 589 9.30 -5.10 -4.59
C GLY A 589 8.52 -4.83 -3.31
N MET A 590 7.29 -4.30 -3.46
CA MET A 590 6.33 -4.09 -2.37
C MET A 590 5.12 -5.04 -2.51
N LYS A 591 4.07 -4.87 -1.67
CA LYS A 591 2.80 -5.59 -1.90
C LYS A 591 2.24 -5.25 -3.28
N TRP A 592 2.33 -3.99 -3.69
CA TRP A 592 2.01 -3.45 -5.00
C TRP A 592 3.15 -2.55 -5.51
N GLY A 593 3.61 -2.78 -6.74
CA GLY A 593 4.70 -2.01 -7.33
C GLY A 593 6.07 -2.27 -6.68
N ASN A 594 6.92 -1.24 -6.67
CA ASN A 594 8.29 -1.29 -6.17
C ASN A 594 8.61 -0.04 -5.32
N LYS A 595 9.64 -0.14 -4.48
CA LYS A 595 10.10 0.90 -3.55
C LYS A 595 10.81 2.09 -4.23
N ALA A 596 11.02 2.04 -5.55
CA ALA A 596 11.81 2.99 -6.31
C ALA A 596 13.31 3.06 -5.89
N THR A 597 13.86 1.94 -5.42
CA THR A 597 15.29 1.75 -5.14
C THR A 597 15.71 0.34 -5.57
N GLN A 598 16.97 0.20 -5.93
CA GLN A 598 17.69 -1.06 -6.07
C GLN A 598 18.34 -1.44 -4.74
N ALA A 599 18.57 -2.73 -4.53
CA ALA A 599 19.28 -3.24 -3.37
C ALA A 599 19.87 -4.61 -3.67
N VAL A 600 20.80 -5.06 -2.83
CA VAL A 600 21.39 -6.40 -2.96
C VAL A 600 20.62 -7.44 -2.14
N TYR A 601 20.29 -8.55 -2.78
CA TYR A 601 19.65 -9.71 -2.19
C TYR A 601 20.70 -10.77 -1.89
N VAL A 602 20.83 -11.12 -0.61
CA VAL A 602 21.84 -12.04 -0.10
C VAL A 602 21.16 -13.18 0.62
N GLY A 603 21.41 -14.40 0.17
CA GLY A 603 20.83 -15.61 0.75
C GLY A 603 21.89 -16.62 1.12
N TRP A 604 21.62 -17.36 2.20
CA TRP A 604 22.43 -18.46 2.65
C TRP A 604 21.55 -19.61 3.14
N ASP A 605 22.07 -20.81 3.02
CA ASP A 605 21.45 -22.02 3.57
C ASP A 605 22.54 -23.00 3.99
N SER A 606 22.56 -23.37 5.27
CA SER A 606 23.54 -24.31 5.83
C SER A 606 23.55 -25.69 5.12
N LEU A 607 22.48 -26.04 4.42
CA LEU A 607 22.37 -27.29 3.66
C LEU A 607 23.00 -27.20 2.26
N ALA A 608 23.25 -26.00 1.74
CA ALA A 608 23.85 -25.81 0.42
C ALA A 608 25.36 -26.08 0.43
N TYR A 609 26.04 -25.52 1.44
CA TYR A 609 27.49 -25.62 1.61
C TYR A 609 27.82 -26.12 3.03
N GLU A 610 27.61 -27.41 3.28
CA GLU A 610 27.82 -28.02 4.61
C GLU A 610 29.21 -27.70 5.19
N GLY A 611 29.23 -27.18 6.42
CA GLY A 611 30.46 -26.84 7.14
C GLY A 611 31.17 -25.56 6.64
N LYS A 612 30.61 -24.85 5.65
CA LYS A 612 31.12 -23.55 5.19
C LYS A 612 30.21 -22.42 5.62
N THR A 613 30.80 -21.29 5.97
CA THR A 613 30.06 -20.08 6.34
C THR A 613 29.97 -19.15 5.14
N ALA A 614 28.75 -18.67 4.89
CA ALA A 614 28.44 -17.71 3.85
C ALA A 614 28.80 -16.28 4.30
N TRP A 615 29.33 -15.46 3.40
CA TRP A 615 29.64 -14.06 3.71
C TRP A 615 29.65 -13.16 2.46
N VAL A 616 29.44 -11.87 2.68
CA VAL A 616 29.62 -10.79 1.69
C VAL A 616 30.44 -9.66 2.32
N GLU A 617 31.39 -9.10 1.58
CA GLU A 617 32.30 -8.03 2.00
C GLU A 617 32.27 -6.87 1.02
N PHE A 618 32.14 -5.66 1.57
CA PHE A 618 32.20 -4.38 0.89
C PHE A 618 33.51 -3.69 1.29
N SER A 619 34.42 -3.49 0.34
CA SER A 619 35.59 -2.65 0.57
C SER A 619 35.25 -1.19 0.30
N VAL A 620 35.95 -0.30 0.99
CA VAL A 620 35.79 1.14 0.90
C VAL A 620 37.00 1.71 0.14
N ASP A 621 36.78 2.64 -0.79
CA ASP A 621 37.88 3.29 -1.52
C ASP A 621 38.78 4.12 -0.59
N ASP A 622 40.08 4.18 -0.85
CA ASP A 622 41.05 4.90 -0.01
C ASP A 622 40.77 6.41 0.10
N ASN A 623 40.06 7.00 -0.88
CA ASN A 623 39.65 8.41 -0.85
C ASN A 623 38.39 8.64 -0.01
N PHE A 624 37.78 7.57 0.50
CA PHE A 624 36.56 7.61 1.26
C PHE A 624 36.83 7.84 2.77
N THR A 625 37.57 8.89 3.12
CA THR A 625 37.79 9.25 4.54
C THR A 625 36.74 10.25 5.04
N LEU A 626 36.34 10.09 6.31
CA LEU A 626 35.51 11.04 7.06
C LEU A 626 36.32 11.52 8.27
N ALA A 627 36.23 12.82 8.58
CA ALA A 627 36.97 13.38 9.69
C ALA A 627 36.47 12.86 11.05
N GLU A 628 35.14 12.69 11.19
CA GLU A 628 34.48 12.26 12.43
C GLU A 628 33.20 11.46 12.11
N ALA A 629 33.33 10.14 11.89
CA ALA A 629 32.20 9.22 11.77
C ALA A 629 31.69 8.82 13.17
N ALA A 630 30.41 9.05 13.43
CA ALA A 630 29.75 8.68 14.68
C ALA A 630 29.21 7.24 14.65
N ALA A 631 28.79 6.76 13.49
CA ALA A 631 28.27 5.41 13.31
C ALA A 631 28.48 4.86 11.89
N LEU A 632 28.57 3.53 11.79
CA LEU A 632 28.27 2.81 10.56
C LEU A 632 26.77 2.54 10.51
N THR A 633 26.13 2.86 9.39
CA THR A 633 24.70 2.62 9.15
C THR A 633 24.48 1.70 7.96
N PHE A 634 23.38 0.95 7.99
CA PHE A 634 22.90 0.14 6.86
C PHE A 634 21.43 -0.19 7.05
N GLU A 635 20.71 -0.36 5.95
CA GLU A 635 19.29 -0.73 5.93
C GLU A 635 19.14 -2.23 5.62
N LEU A 636 18.27 -2.92 6.37
CA LEU A 636 18.02 -4.35 6.20
C LEU A 636 16.52 -4.68 6.21
N ALA A 637 16.12 -5.63 5.36
CA ALA A 637 14.85 -6.37 5.47
C ALA A 637 15.08 -7.85 5.20
N GLU A 638 14.19 -8.70 5.72
CA GLU A 638 14.08 -10.07 5.23
C GLU A 638 13.44 -10.08 3.82
N SER A 639 13.82 -11.05 2.97
CA SER A 639 13.03 -11.50 1.83
C SER A 639 12.45 -12.89 2.11
N LYS A 640 11.16 -13.10 1.83
CA LYS A 640 10.48 -14.42 1.97
C LYS A 640 10.76 -15.39 0.82
N GLU A 641 11.73 -15.08 -0.03
CA GLU A 641 12.15 -15.98 -1.10
C GLU A 641 12.82 -17.25 -0.56
N ARG A 642 12.91 -18.28 -1.41
CA ARG A 642 13.61 -19.52 -1.05
C ARG A 642 15.09 -19.22 -0.80
N SER A 643 15.61 -19.62 0.35
CA SER A 643 17.04 -19.49 0.71
C SER A 643 17.94 -20.31 -0.22
N TYR A 644 17.46 -21.42 -0.77
CA TYR A 644 18.23 -22.30 -1.66
C TYR A 644 17.46 -22.57 -2.96
N PRO A 645 17.39 -21.59 -3.89
CA PRO A 645 16.60 -21.73 -5.13
C PRO A 645 17.15 -22.82 -6.06
N ASP A 646 18.46 -23.08 -6.01
CA ASP A 646 19.14 -24.06 -6.86
C ASP A 646 19.14 -25.49 -6.31
N LYS A 647 18.46 -25.76 -5.17
CA LYS A 647 18.44 -27.05 -4.47
C LYS A 647 18.14 -28.23 -5.39
N ASP A 648 17.13 -28.11 -6.25
CA ASP A 648 16.73 -29.18 -7.16
C ASP A 648 17.75 -29.42 -8.29
N ARG A 649 18.36 -28.34 -8.80
CA ARG A 649 19.42 -28.40 -9.80
C ARG A 649 20.66 -29.09 -9.22
N ASP A 650 21.05 -28.70 -8.02
CA ASP A 650 22.26 -29.19 -7.37
C ASP A 650 22.07 -30.63 -6.86
N LYS A 651 20.85 -31.02 -6.46
CA LYS A 651 20.49 -32.42 -6.19
C LYS A 651 20.63 -33.28 -7.45
N LYS A 652 20.08 -32.85 -8.58
CA LYS A 652 20.22 -33.57 -9.87
C LYS A 652 21.67 -33.74 -10.28
N LYS A 653 22.49 -32.69 -10.16
CA LYS A 653 23.94 -32.79 -10.44
C LYS A 653 24.65 -33.80 -9.54
N LYS A 654 24.35 -33.80 -8.24
CA LYS A 654 24.91 -34.78 -7.30
C LYS A 654 24.48 -36.21 -7.66
N ASP A 655 23.22 -36.41 -8.02
CA ASP A 655 22.70 -37.72 -8.43
C ASP A 655 23.34 -38.20 -9.75
N GLU A 656 23.56 -37.29 -10.70
CA GLU A 656 24.28 -37.56 -11.96
C GLU A 656 25.76 -37.91 -11.71
N GLU A 657 26.48 -37.15 -10.87
CA GLU A 657 27.87 -37.44 -10.48
C GLU A 657 27.99 -38.77 -9.71
N LEU A 658 27.01 -39.12 -8.86
CA LEU A 658 26.95 -40.41 -8.18
C LEU A 658 26.70 -41.55 -9.16
N ASN A 659 25.87 -41.33 -10.19
CA ASN A 659 25.60 -42.32 -11.24
C ASN A 659 26.81 -42.51 -12.18
N GLU A 660 27.50 -41.44 -12.59
CA GLU A 660 28.75 -41.54 -13.37
C GLU A 660 29.87 -42.23 -12.59
N ASN A 661 30.00 -41.95 -11.29
CA ASN A 661 30.98 -42.63 -10.42
C ASN A 661 30.63 -44.11 -10.15
N ASN A 662 29.34 -44.48 -10.21
CA ASN A 662 28.89 -45.86 -10.14
C ASN A 662 29.06 -46.61 -11.46
N GLU A 663 28.88 -45.96 -12.61
CA GLU A 663 29.14 -46.55 -13.94
C GLU A 663 30.64 -46.78 -14.20
N LEU A 664 31.53 -45.95 -13.63
CA LEU A 664 32.99 -46.17 -13.68
C LEU A 664 33.48 -47.31 -12.75
N ASN A 665 32.67 -47.75 -11.79
CA ASN A 665 33.03 -48.81 -10.83
C ASN A 665 32.25 -50.13 -10.99
N ASN A 666 31.27 -50.21 -11.88
CA ASN A 666 30.53 -51.44 -12.14
C ASN A 666 30.32 -51.68 -13.64
N GLY A 667 31.25 -52.44 -14.24
CA GLY A 667 30.89 -53.27 -15.39
C GLY A 667 29.87 -54.34 -14.96
N ASN A 668 28.72 -54.35 -15.62
CA ASN A 668 27.56 -55.25 -15.47
C ASN A 668 26.67 -55.08 -14.24
N ASN A 669 25.50 -54.45 -14.43
CA ASN A 669 24.24 -55.18 -14.63
C ASN A 669 23.03 -54.25 -14.86
N ASN A 670 22.18 -54.67 -15.78
CA ASN A 670 20.84 -54.13 -16.06
C ASN A 670 19.93 -54.16 -14.83
N SER A 671 19.21 -53.06 -14.57
CA SER A 671 17.78 -53.09 -14.24
C SER A 671 17.13 -51.72 -14.40
N ASN A 672 16.10 -51.68 -15.24
CA ASN A 672 15.07 -50.63 -15.29
C ASN A 672 14.42 -50.46 -13.91
N GLU A 673 14.21 -49.23 -13.46
CA GLU A 673 13.07 -48.91 -12.59
C GLU A 673 12.64 -47.43 -12.70
N ASN A 674 11.44 -47.28 -13.30
CA ASN A 674 10.43 -46.24 -13.21
C ASN A 674 10.76 -44.88 -12.57
N ASN A 675 10.75 -43.84 -13.43
CA ASN A 675 10.32 -42.49 -13.08
C ASN A 675 8.85 -42.51 -12.62
N GLN A 676 8.63 -42.21 -11.35
CA GLN A 676 7.33 -41.75 -10.88
C GLN A 676 7.48 -40.34 -10.30
N ASP A 677 6.62 -39.48 -10.84
CA ASP A 677 6.36 -38.09 -10.52
C ASP A 677 6.54 -37.76 -9.04
N THR A 678 7.42 -36.78 -8.76
CA THR A 678 7.40 -36.04 -7.51
C THR A 678 6.63 -34.76 -7.78
N GLU A 679 5.32 -34.83 -7.57
CA GLU A 679 4.47 -33.66 -7.36
C GLU A 679 5.02 -32.84 -6.18
N GLU A 680 4.90 -31.53 -6.35
CA GLU A 680 5.19 -30.45 -5.41
C GLU A 680 4.77 -30.80 -3.97
N SER A 681 5.73 -31.22 -3.15
CA SER A 681 5.66 -30.95 -1.73
C SER A 681 6.31 -29.60 -1.50
N GLU A 682 5.47 -28.56 -1.42
CA GLU A 682 5.77 -27.40 -0.59
C GLU A 682 6.45 -27.90 0.68
N ASP A 683 7.62 -27.36 1.02
CA ASP A 683 8.28 -27.51 2.32
C ASP A 683 7.30 -26.99 3.39
N LYS A 684 6.28 -27.78 3.73
CA LYS A 684 5.51 -27.67 4.95
C LYS A 684 6.41 -28.24 6.02
N GLU A 685 7.25 -27.37 6.57
CA GLU A 685 7.66 -27.53 7.96
C GLU A 685 6.36 -27.59 8.78
N GLU A 686 5.89 -28.81 9.06
CA GLU A 686 5.13 -29.10 10.27
C GLU A 686 6.10 -28.91 11.45
N ASP A 687 6.40 -27.64 11.75
CA ASP A 687 6.97 -27.24 13.03
C ASP A 687 5.92 -26.37 13.73
N ASP A 688 5.82 -26.54 15.04
CA ASP A 688 4.85 -25.95 15.96
C ASP A 688 4.39 -24.54 15.57
N LYS A 689 3.11 -24.23 15.80
CA LYS A 689 2.48 -22.90 15.61
C LYS A 689 3.20 -21.76 16.36
N LYS A 690 4.41 -21.39 15.94
CA LYS A 690 5.29 -20.41 16.56
C LYS A 690 5.86 -19.54 15.44
N ALA A 691 5.97 -18.25 15.70
CA ALA A 691 6.65 -17.34 14.79
C ALA A 691 8.12 -17.76 14.63
N PRO A 692 8.68 -17.62 13.40
CA PRO A 692 10.10 -17.85 13.17
C PRO A 692 10.93 -16.90 14.01
N ASP A 693 12.02 -17.40 14.59
CA ASP A 693 12.92 -16.58 15.39
C ASP A 693 13.55 -15.46 14.51
N PRO A 694 13.77 -14.24 15.04
CA PRO A 694 14.42 -13.15 14.32
C PRO A 694 15.77 -13.52 13.70
N ILE A 695 16.15 -12.86 12.60
CA ILE A 695 17.41 -13.15 11.90
C ILE A 695 18.58 -12.48 12.63
N ASP A 696 19.69 -13.20 12.75
CA ASP A 696 20.96 -12.73 13.31
C ASP A 696 22.14 -13.23 12.48
N PHE A 697 23.24 -12.48 12.52
CA PHE A 697 24.51 -12.79 11.87
C PHE A 697 25.62 -11.90 12.44
N SER A 698 26.89 -12.25 12.17
CA SER A 698 28.02 -11.44 12.59
C SER A 698 28.37 -10.36 11.56
N ILE A 699 28.86 -9.22 12.03
CA ILE A 699 29.40 -8.12 11.23
C ILE A 699 30.87 -7.96 11.64
N LEU A 700 31.78 -8.06 10.68
CA LEU A 700 33.21 -7.88 10.85
C LEU A 700 33.64 -6.60 10.13
N LEU A 701 34.24 -5.68 10.87
CA LEU A 701 34.78 -4.43 10.35
C LEU A 701 36.30 -4.47 10.38
N THR A 702 36.96 -3.93 9.36
CA THR A 702 38.42 -3.78 9.29
C THR A 702 38.76 -2.34 8.94
N ASP A 703 39.73 -1.74 9.64
CA ASP A 703 40.27 -0.43 9.28
C ASP A 703 41.48 -0.53 8.32
N THR A 704 41.99 0.60 7.83
CA THR A 704 43.16 0.62 6.93
C THR A 704 44.46 0.14 7.58
N SER A 705 44.49 0.02 8.91
CA SER A 705 45.62 -0.50 9.69
C SER A 705 45.51 -2.01 9.98
N ASP A 706 44.58 -2.71 9.32
CA ASP A 706 44.25 -4.13 9.51
C ASP A 706 43.75 -4.47 10.94
N ASN A 707 43.34 -3.49 11.74
CA ASN A 707 42.65 -3.77 13.00
C ASN A 707 41.22 -4.21 12.70
N THR A 708 40.74 -5.21 13.43
CA THR A 708 39.41 -5.78 13.23
C THR A 708 38.55 -5.68 14.47
N VAL A 709 37.24 -5.55 14.25
CA VAL A 709 36.22 -5.64 15.30
C VAL A 709 35.04 -6.44 14.79
N GLN A 710 34.53 -7.35 15.62
CA GLN A 710 33.37 -8.19 15.30
C GLN A 710 32.25 -7.99 16.32
N LEU A 711 31.03 -7.90 15.82
CA LEU A 711 29.80 -7.85 16.60
C LEU A 711 28.72 -8.73 15.97
N THR A 712 27.72 -9.14 16.74
CA THR A 712 26.48 -9.70 16.16
C THR A 712 25.48 -8.59 15.90
N LEU A 713 24.63 -8.74 14.88
CA LEU A 713 23.57 -7.77 14.57
C LEU A 713 22.71 -7.50 15.82
N SER A 714 22.39 -8.58 16.54
CA SER A 714 21.63 -8.56 17.79
C SER A 714 22.22 -7.69 18.91
N GLU A 715 23.50 -7.33 18.88
CA GLU A 715 24.09 -6.37 19.82
C GLU A 715 23.55 -4.95 19.65
N TYR A 716 22.88 -4.64 18.53
CA TYR A 716 22.05 -3.45 18.35
C TYR A 716 20.56 -3.80 18.24
N SER A 717 20.20 -4.75 17.37
CA SER A 717 18.85 -5.26 17.20
C SER A 717 18.88 -6.55 16.40
N TYR A 718 17.94 -7.48 16.60
CA TYR A 718 17.74 -8.53 15.61
C TYR A 718 17.10 -7.95 14.34
N LEU A 719 17.24 -8.64 13.20
CA LEU A 719 16.48 -8.32 11.99
C LEU A 719 15.06 -8.89 12.10
N GLN A 720 14.08 -7.99 12.00
CA GLN A 720 12.66 -8.32 12.05
C GLN A 720 12.26 -9.22 10.88
N ARG A 721 11.51 -10.29 11.18
CA ARG A 721 10.85 -11.12 10.16
C ARG A 721 9.77 -10.30 9.47
N GLN A 722 9.62 -10.45 8.15
CA GLN A 722 8.64 -9.72 7.36
C GLN A 722 7.23 -9.86 7.95
N LEU A 723 6.65 -8.72 8.32
CA LEU A 723 5.32 -8.65 8.92
C LEU A 723 4.26 -9.10 7.91
N THR A 724 3.45 -10.07 8.33
CA THR A 724 2.29 -10.56 7.57
C THR A 724 1.03 -9.99 8.19
N VAL A 725 0.18 -9.39 7.36
CA VAL A 725 -1.09 -8.80 7.74
C VAL A 725 -2.22 -9.30 6.83
N ASP A 726 -3.37 -9.58 7.45
CA ASP A 726 -4.61 -9.82 6.73
C ASP A 726 -5.51 -8.59 6.87
N VAL A 727 -5.62 -7.82 5.80
CA VAL A 727 -6.51 -6.64 5.69
C VAL A 727 -7.96 -7.08 5.65
N LEU A 728 -8.28 -8.20 5.01
CA LEU A 728 -9.64 -8.76 4.95
C LEU A 728 -9.80 -9.88 5.96
N LYS A 729 -10.98 -9.97 6.59
CA LYS A 729 -11.29 -11.03 7.56
C LYS A 729 -11.39 -12.43 6.96
N THR A 730 -11.35 -12.53 5.63
CA THR A 730 -11.34 -13.79 4.90
C THR A 730 -10.13 -13.77 3.96
N PRO A 731 -9.02 -14.44 4.30
CA PRO A 731 -7.77 -14.37 3.55
C PRO A 731 -7.91 -14.74 2.06
N SER A 732 -8.82 -15.65 1.71
CA SER A 732 -9.07 -16.08 0.32
C SER A 732 -9.76 -15.02 -0.56
N LEU A 733 -10.21 -13.90 0.02
CA LEU A 733 -10.73 -12.76 -0.72
C LEU A 733 -9.65 -11.70 -1.00
N GLN A 734 -8.47 -11.81 -0.40
CA GLN A 734 -7.39 -10.86 -0.59
C GLN A 734 -6.76 -11.08 -1.97
N SER A 735 -6.69 -10.01 -2.75
CA SER A 735 -6.00 -10.00 -4.06
C SER A 735 -4.53 -9.59 -3.94
N ALA A 736 -4.19 -8.84 -2.90
CA ALA A 736 -2.84 -8.35 -2.64
C ALA A 736 -1.99 -9.36 -1.86
N LYS A 737 -0.68 -9.17 -1.92
CA LYS A 737 0.25 -9.83 -0.99
C LYS A 737 -0.05 -9.38 0.45
N THR A 738 0.21 -10.26 1.40
CA THR A 738 -0.01 -10.02 2.84
C THR A 738 1.24 -9.51 3.56
N SER A 739 2.39 -9.46 2.89
CA SER A 739 3.63 -8.88 3.41
C SER A 739 4.42 -8.17 2.33
N GLU A 740 5.32 -7.29 2.77
CA GLU A 740 6.32 -6.62 1.94
C GLU A 740 7.63 -6.48 2.71
N ALA A 741 8.73 -6.32 1.97
CA ALA A 741 10.01 -5.98 2.55
C ALA A 741 9.99 -4.51 2.95
N VAL A 742 10.03 -4.24 4.26
CA VAL A 742 10.20 -2.89 4.82
C VAL A 742 11.50 -2.89 5.60
N TYR A 743 12.35 -1.92 5.30
CA TYR A 743 13.66 -1.82 5.94
C TYR A 743 13.58 -1.31 7.36
N ASN A 744 14.60 -1.67 8.13
CA ASN A 744 14.98 -0.98 9.34
C ASN A 744 16.42 -0.49 9.20
N THR A 745 16.71 0.74 9.60
CA THR A 745 18.09 1.28 9.65
C THR A 745 18.77 0.82 10.94
N PHE A 746 19.97 0.28 10.80
CA PHE A 746 20.81 -0.16 11.91
C PHE A 746 21.91 0.86 12.14
N PHE A 747 22.19 1.18 13.41
CA PHE A 747 23.25 2.11 13.81
C PHE A 747 24.28 1.38 14.65
N ILE A 748 25.47 1.15 14.08
CA ILE A 748 26.61 0.60 14.81
C ILE A 748 27.48 1.78 15.25
N TYR A 749 27.22 2.26 16.47
CA TYR A 749 27.89 3.44 17.02
C TYR A 749 29.37 3.18 17.31
N ASN A 750 30.20 4.21 17.11
CA ASN A 750 31.65 4.14 17.35
C ASN A 750 31.97 3.68 18.78
N ASP A 751 31.22 4.12 19.78
CA ASP A 751 31.40 3.70 21.18
C ASP A 751 31.21 2.19 21.39
N MET A 752 30.29 1.55 20.64
CA MET A 752 30.13 0.10 20.67
C MET A 752 31.37 -0.60 20.11
N LEU A 753 31.98 -0.05 19.08
CA LEU A 753 33.18 -0.59 18.42
C LEU A 753 34.42 -0.44 19.30
N ILE A 754 34.66 0.76 19.83
CA ILE A 754 35.79 1.07 20.71
C ILE A 754 35.76 0.21 21.97
N SER A 755 34.56 -0.10 22.50
CA SER A 755 34.43 -0.98 23.67
C SER A 755 34.92 -2.42 23.43
N LYS A 756 34.98 -2.86 22.17
CA LYS A 756 35.44 -4.19 21.75
C LYS A 756 36.87 -4.20 21.26
N SER A 757 37.28 -3.15 20.55
CA SER A 757 38.63 -2.99 20.02
C SER A 757 39.03 -1.52 20.07
N SER A 758 39.84 -1.15 21.06
CA SER A 758 40.31 0.23 21.24
C SER A 758 41.29 0.70 20.17
N GLU A 759 41.85 -0.24 19.39
CA GLU A 759 42.78 0.05 18.28
C GLU A 759 42.06 0.30 16.96
N PHE A 760 40.80 -0.17 16.82
CA PHE A 760 40.00 0.02 15.62
C PHE A 760 39.57 1.48 15.45
N ASN A 761 39.75 2.02 14.24
CA ASN A 761 39.35 3.39 13.89
C ASN A 761 38.24 3.41 12.81
N LEU A 762 37.03 3.80 13.20
CA LEU A 762 35.89 3.89 12.27
C LEU A 762 36.09 4.93 11.15
N ASN A 763 36.87 5.99 11.39
CA ASN A 763 37.17 7.01 10.37
C ASN A 763 38.04 6.47 9.22
N GLU A 764 38.72 5.36 9.48
CA GLU A 764 39.59 4.65 8.55
C GLU A 764 38.98 3.30 8.16
N LEU A 765 37.65 3.18 8.19
CA LEU A 765 36.95 1.96 7.80
C LEU A 765 37.34 1.56 6.36
N PHE A 766 37.86 0.34 6.23
CA PHE A 766 38.31 -0.21 4.96
C PHE A 766 37.40 -1.33 4.45
N LYS A 767 36.84 -2.15 5.34
CA LYS A 767 35.96 -3.28 4.97
C LYS A 767 34.79 -3.44 5.93
N VAL A 768 33.62 -3.68 5.35
CA VAL A 768 32.41 -4.14 6.05
C VAL A 768 32.05 -5.53 5.55
N ARG A 769 32.12 -6.54 6.41
CA ARG A 769 31.79 -7.92 6.06
C ARG A 769 30.61 -8.44 6.89
N PHE A 770 29.57 -8.89 6.21
CA PHE A 770 28.44 -9.61 6.80
C PHE A 770 28.72 -11.12 6.73
N VAL A 771 28.68 -11.80 7.87
CA VAL A 771 29.04 -13.22 8.03
C VAL A 771 27.83 -13.98 8.58
N PHE A 772 27.24 -14.84 7.76
CA PHE A 772 25.97 -15.52 8.06
C PHE A 772 26.20 -16.80 8.88
N ASP A 773 26.56 -16.63 10.16
CA ASP A 773 27.00 -17.70 11.07
C ASP A 773 26.03 -18.00 12.23
N LYS A 774 24.98 -17.19 12.45
CA LYS A 774 24.03 -17.37 13.55
C LYS A 774 22.74 -18.05 13.12
N SER A 775 21.98 -17.43 12.23
CA SER A 775 20.78 -18.06 11.66
C SER A 775 21.17 -19.11 10.61
N PRO A 776 20.56 -20.31 10.59
CA PRO A 776 20.98 -21.41 9.71
C PRO A 776 20.66 -21.20 8.23
N LYS A 777 19.61 -20.42 7.94
CA LYS A 777 19.18 -20.05 6.59
C LYS A 777 18.45 -18.72 6.61
N GLY A 778 18.48 -18.01 5.49
CA GLY A 778 17.74 -16.77 5.31
C GLY A 778 18.02 -16.13 3.96
N VAL A 779 17.17 -15.18 3.59
CA VAL A 779 17.43 -14.22 2.52
C VAL A 779 17.19 -12.84 3.10
N ILE A 780 18.19 -11.97 3.00
CA ILE A 780 18.10 -10.57 3.42
C ILE A 780 18.30 -9.67 2.22
N ILE A 781 17.79 -8.47 2.35
CA ILE A 781 17.98 -7.38 1.41
C ILE A 781 18.79 -6.32 2.16
N ILE A 782 19.93 -5.93 1.60
CA ILE A 782 20.85 -4.94 2.17
C ILE A 782 20.83 -3.70 1.29
N ASP A 783 20.73 -2.53 1.90
CA ASP A 783 20.71 -1.24 1.21
C ASP A 783 21.42 -0.16 2.06
N LYS A 784 21.83 0.93 1.42
CA LYS A 784 22.42 2.15 2.01
C LYS A 784 23.42 1.92 3.15
N ILE A 785 24.47 1.16 2.86
CA ILE A 785 25.63 1.08 3.75
C ILE A 785 26.31 2.45 3.73
N ALA A 786 26.45 3.11 4.88
CA ALA A 786 26.97 4.47 4.95
C ALA A 786 27.73 4.74 6.26
N LEU A 787 28.58 5.76 6.24
CA LEU A 787 29.11 6.37 7.45
C LEU A 787 28.31 7.64 7.75
N ASN A 788 27.94 7.84 9.01
CA ASN A 788 27.18 8.99 9.49
C ASN A 788 27.91 9.73 10.62
#